data_AF-A0A5N6XUE1-F1
#
_entry.id   AF-A0A5N6XUE1-F1
#
_cell.length_a   1.000
_cell.length_b   1.000
_cell.length_c   1.000
_cell.angle_alpha   90.00
_cell.angle_beta   90.00
_cell.angle_gamma   90.00
#
_symmetry.space_group_name_H-M   'P 1'
#
loop_
_entity.id
_entity.type
_entity.pdbx_description
1 polymer ?
#
loop_
_entity_poly.entity_id
_entity_poly.type
_entity_poly.pdbx_seq_one_letter_code
_entity_poly.pdbx_strand_id
1 'polypeptide(L)'
;MAAPTAPPILDFSPFYGGDNEAKAKLVEEVRKCCHYNGFFQITGHRVPLDLQRRVMNCSKRFFDLPLEEKMQIDKNLNTFNRGYELLRSQMLEAGTGPELKEGLYIGEEIPEDHPYFVQKKLNSGPNQWPQTVPDRAEFQTTTMEYYHAVFELAKDVLGVVALTLGVDSNFFKPLTDGAVATMRYLHYPAQPKDQDEKLNRGIGAHTDFGCVTLLLQDDVDGLQVLDVPTGQWLDVKPVEGAYVVNLGDLFMRMANDKYKSNIHRVINKSGRERYSIPFFFSGNPDYLCECLPNCREPGESAKYPPITVQDRVTEAYKESYGRAEKYKKEVEMKSLAAGNVIALDDNEAEQFYGSSTTHAYRLKSELVGKCMEEIGMGKFQWKLFIVTGFGWIVDNFASQGIGSVQPPIEQELSGIVHVSYSSIAYYIGLILGASCWGISSDLIGRRPAFNGTVLIAGIFLCTAAGSMNFVAFSALWAVIGTAAGGNVPVGSMMFLEFIPMSHQYLLTALTAWWSLGQLIVSLVAWVFLANFSCPTNATPATCPRRENMGWRYTLITLGAMSLVFTLIRLLAFKLPETPRYLLSQGRDQDAVEAVNYVARQNGRPEPLTIGMLREIDIRLDTTPSEDGAHARISIKDMIAENMRTFKGEHYRALFATSKLSRHTIIIWVIWLTIGIGYPLYFNFLPSYLETKFTDGSSLYLTYRNYCITSAVGIVGPLSAAVGVNTTLGRRYMMGISSIVTAVFLFAYVGVNNSTASLAFSCVTSILANFEYAVMFAFTPESFPAPHRGTGTGTAAALLRLGGLVAGLVSSQTGFTSAPIYASAAMWVAVGVLSFGLPFETHGHDAL
;
A
#
# COMPACT_ATOMS: atom_id res chain seq x y z
N MET A 1 23.00 46.52 19.25
CA MET A 1 21.60 46.07 19.08
C MET A 1 21.21 45.33 20.34
N ALA A 2 20.08 45.66 20.95
CA ALA A 2 19.58 44.90 22.09
C ALA A 2 19.33 43.44 21.64
N ALA A 3 19.63 42.46 22.49
CA ALA A 3 19.34 41.06 22.19
C ALA A 3 17.82 40.90 21.98
N PRO A 4 17.38 40.07 21.02
CA PRO A 4 15.97 39.82 20.83
C PRO A 4 15.37 39.20 22.09
N THR A 5 14.39 39.89 22.69
CA THR A 5 13.71 39.48 23.92
C THR A 5 12.29 39.02 23.59
N ALA A 6 11.87 37.90 24.17
CA ALA A 6 10.49 37.40 24.09
C ALA A 6 9.47 38.50 24.46
N PRO A 7 8.21 38.43 23.98
CA PRO A 7 7.18 39.40 24.31
C PRO A 7 7.07 39.63 25.83
N PRO A 8 7.09 40.89 26.28
CA PRO A 8 7.10 41.21 27.71
C PRO A 8 5.78 40.86 28.37
N ILE A 9 5.83 40.58 29.67
CA ILE A 9 4.64 40.37 30.52
C ILE A 9 4.38 41.67 31.27
N LEU A 10 3.18 42.23 31.10
CA LEU A 10 2.75 43.49 31.66
C LEU A 10 1.67 43.25 32.72
N ASP A 11 1.74 43.95 33.85
CA ASP A 11 0.71 43.92 34.88
C ASP A 11 -0.37 44.97 34.56
N PHE A 12 -1.60 44.51 34.30
CA PHE A 12 -2.76 45.34 34.01
C PHE A 12 -3.46 45.86 35.27
N SER A 13 -3.08 45.42 36.47
CA SER A 13 -3.69 45.89 37.73
C SER A 13 -3.73 47.42 37.89
N PRO A 14 -2.71 48.21 37.45
CA PRO A 14 -2.75 49.67 37.54
C PRO A 14 -3.84 50.33 36.70
N PHE A 15 -4.29 49.69 35.61
CA PHE A 15 -5.36 50.24 34.78
C PHE A 15 -6.68 50.38 35.54
N TYR A 16 -6.92 49.45 36.47
CA TYR A 16 -8.11 49.34 37.30
C TYR A 16 -8.01 50.08 38.64
N GLY A 17 -6.79 50.49 39.03
CA GLY A 17 -6.51 51.19 40.27
C GLY A 17 -6.63 52.72 40.16
N GLY A 18 -6.36 53.41 41.27
CA GLY A 18 -6.34 54.87 41.34
C GLY A 18 -4.95 55.51 41.17
N ASP A 19 -3.89 54.69 41.00
CA ASP A 19 -2.51 55.18 40.85
C ASP A 19 -2.26 55.64 39.40
N ASN A 20 -2.33 56.95 39.20
CA ASN A 20 -2.13 57.57 37.89
C ASN A 20 -0.69 57.41 37.35
N GLU A 21 0.32 57.33 38.23
CA GLU A 21 1.71 57.18 37.80
C GLU A 21 1.97 55.76 37.30
N ALA A 22 1.52 54.75 38.07
CA ALA A 22 1.58 53.36 37.65
C ALA A 22 0.77 53.11 36.37
N LYS A 23 -0.41 53.73 36.24
CA LYS A 23 -1.23 53.67 35.02
C LYS A 23 -0.52 54.31 33.82
N ALA A 24 0.10 55.47 33.99
CA ALA A 24 0.86 56.12 32.93
C ALA A 24 2.07 55.26 32.47
N LYS A 25 2.74 54.60 33.41
CA LYS A 25 3.84 53.67 33.11
C LYS A 25 3.36 52.47 32.30
N LEU A 26 2.26 51.83 32.70
CA LEU A 26 1.63 50.74 31.93
C LEU A 26 1.29 51.18 30.50
N VAL A 27 0.66 52.35 30.34
CA VAL A 27 0.32 52.90 29.02
C VAL A 27 1.56 53.09 28.15
N GLU A 28 2.67 53.58 28.70
CA GLU A 28 3.93 53.73 27.97
C GLU A 28 4.57 52.39 27.59
N GLU A 29 4.50 51.38 28.46
CA GLU A 29 5.01 50.03 28.16
C GLU A 29 4.18 49.35 27.07
N VAL A 30 2.85 49.46 27.11
CA VAL A 30 1.96 48.98 26.04
C VAL A 30 2.24 49.74 24.74
N ARG A 31 2.41 51.07 24.77
CA ARG A 31 2.76 51.88 23.59
C ARG A 31 4.02 51.36 22.90
N LYS A 32 5.07 51.05 23.67
CA LYS A 32 6.32 50.47 23.14
C LYS A 32 6.08 49.13 22.45
N CYS A 33 5.28 48.25 23.06
CA CYS A 33 4.95 46.95 22.48
C CYS A 33 4.17 47.12 21.17
N CYS A 34 3.14 47.99 21.14
CA CYS A 34 2.34 48.28 19.95
C CYS A 34 3.20 48.81 18.78
N HIS A 35 4.20 49.65 19.05
CA HIS A 35 5.12 50.14 18.03
C HIS A 35 6.12 49.09 17.53
N TYR A 36 6.57 48.20 18.41
CA TYR A 36 7.63 47.26 18.08
C TYR A 36 7.12 46.06 17.30
N ASN A 37 6.24 45.26 17.90
CA ASN A 37 5.75 44.00 17.34
C ASN A 37 4.25 43.74 17.60
N GLY A 38 3.57 44.64 18.31
CA GLY A 38 2.16 44.48 18.66
C GLY A 38 1.84 43.25 19.50
N PHE A 39 2.84 42.61 20.12
CA PHE A 39 2.72 41.37 20.88
C PHE A 39 3.24 41.58 22.32
N PHE A 40 2.41 41.22 23.30
CA PHE A 40 2.77 41.24 24.73
C PHE A 40 1.89 40.27 25.50
N GLN A 41 2.26 39.95 26.74
CA GLN A 41 1.43 39.18 27.65
C GLN A 41 0.88 40.08 28.75
N ILE A 42 -0.33 39.82 29.23
CA ILE A 42 -0.95 40.60 30.30
C ILE A 42 -1.34 39.70 31.48
N THR A 43 -1.07 40.19 32.69
CA THR A 43 -1.49 39.61 33.98
C THR A 43 -2.22 40.68 34.80
N GLY A 44 -2.79 40.35 35.95
CA GLY A 44 -3.50 41.35 36.78
C GLY A 44 -4.78 41.91 36.15
N HIS A 45 -5.31 41.21 35.14
CA HIS A 45 -6.61 41.49 34.53
C HIS A 45 -7.78 40.93 35.37
N ARG A 46 -9.02 41.23 34.98
CA ARG A 46 -10.22 40.83 35.75
C ARG A 46 -10.79 39.45 35.46
N VAL A 47 -10.29 38.72 34.46
CA VAL A 47 -10.76 37.34 34.19
C VAL A 47 -10.27 36.37 35.28
N PRO A 48 -11.16 35.71 36.05
CA PRO A 48 -10.76 34.84 37.14
C PRO A 48 -9.93 33.63 36.68
N LEU A 49 -8.92 33.25 37.46
CA LEU A 49 -8.05 32.11 37.15
C LEU A 49 -8.79 30.77 37.20
N ASP A 50 -9.78 30.63 38.09
CA ASP A 50 -10.62 29.43 38.14
C ASP A 50 -11.46 29.28 36.86
N LEU A 51 -11.99 30.38 36.30
CA LEU A 51 -12.74 30.37 35.05
C LEU A 51 -11.85 29.99 33.87
N GLN A 52 -10.62 30.49 33.82
CA GLN A 52 -9.62 30.08 32.81
C GLN A 52 -9.35 28.56 32.87
N ARG A 53 -9.19 28.01 34.07
CA ARG A 53 -8.97 26.56 34.26
C ARG A 53 -10.20 25.74 33.88
N ARG A 54 -11.40 26.18 34.27
CA ARG A 54 -12.66 25.51 33.93
C ARG A 54 -12.86 25.46 32.41
N VAL A 55 -12.70 26.59 31.71
CA VAL A 55 -12.89 26.62 30.26
C VAL A 55 -11.85 25.79 29.51
N MET A 56 -10.60 25.74 30.00
CA MET A 56 -9.56 24.89 29.42
C MET A 56 -9.91 23.39 29.58
N ASN A 57 -10.50 23.01 30.71
CA ASN A 57 -11.01 21.66 30.91
C ASN A 57 -12.21 21.35 29.99
N CYS A 58 -13.12 22.31 29.75
CA CYS A 58 -14.16 22.16 28.73
C CYS A 58 -13.54 21.88 27.36
N SER A 59 -12.54 22.66 26.94
CA SER A 59 -11.83 22.43 25.68
C SER A 59 -11.27 21.02 25.58
N LYS A 60 -10.57 20.53 26.61
CA LYS A 60 -10.00 19.16 26.63
C LYS A 60 -11.09 18.09 26.49
N ARG A 61 -12.13 18.18 27.33
CA ARG A 61 -13.28 17.25 27.31
C ARG A 61 -13.99 17.18 25.96
N PHE A 62 -14.08 18.30 25.25
CA PHE A 62 -14.65 18.31 23.91
C PHE A 62 -13.76 17.58 22.91
N PHE A 63 -12.44 17.82 22.94
CA PHE A 63 -11.52 17.19 21.98
C PHE A 63 -11.26 15.71 22.27
N ASP A 64 -11.48 15.25 23.50
CA ASP A 64 -11.48 13.84 23.91
C ASP A 64 -12.67 13.04 23.34
N LEU A 65 -13.69 13.69 22.78
CA LEU A 65 -14.82 13.01 22.14
C LEU A 65 -14.39 12.31 20.84
N PRO A 66 -15.03 11.17 20.49
CA PRO A 66 -14.87 10.54 19.18
C PRO A 66 -15.13 11.53 18.03
N LEU A 67 -14.45 11.33 16.90
CA LEU A 67 -14.55 12.24 15.76
C LEU A 67 -15.98 12.35 15.24
N GLU A 68 -16.71 11.23 15.22
CA GLU A 68 -18.08 11.15 14.72
C GLU A 68 -19.01 12.07 15.52
N GLU A 69 -18.80 12.17 16.84
CA GLU A 69 -19.55 13.04 17.73
C GLU A 69 -19.19 14.52 17.51
N LYS A 70 -17.90 14.83 17.32
CA LYS A 70 -17.44 16.18 17.00
C LYS A 70 -18.00 16.66 15.64
N MET A 71 -18.08 15.78 14.65
CA MET A 71 -18.58 16.08 13.31
C MET A 71 -20.10 16.35 13.25
N GLN A 72 -20.88 15.96 14.27
CA GLN A 72 -22.31 16.31 14.33
C GLN A 72 -22.57 17.82 14.37
N ILE A 73 -21.58 18.59 14.82
CA ILE A 73 -21.63 20.04 14.89
C ILE A 73 -20.62 20.68 13.92
N ASP A 74 -20.29 20.02 12.80
CA ASP A 74 -19.38 20.58 11.77
C ASP A 74 -19.81 22.00 11.39
N LYS A 75 -18.86 22.92 11.42
CA LYS A 75 -19.08 24.33 11.09
C LYS A 75 -19.59 24.57 9.67
N ASN A 76 -19.39 23.62 8.77
CA ASN A 76 -19.89 23.67 7.40
C ASN A 76 -21.39 23.36 7.28
N LEU A 77 -22.04 22.88 8.35
CA LEU A 77 -23.49 22.66 8.39
C LEU A 77 -24.30 23.96 8.50
N ASN A 78 -23.63 25.10 8.69
CA ASN A 78 -24.25 26.42 8.76
C ASN A 78 -23.43 27.48 8.02
N THR A 79 -24.04 28.65 7.80
CA THR A 79 -23.40 29.79 7.12
C THR A 79 -22.77 30.81 8.08
N PHE A 80 -22.83 30.56 9.40
CA PHE A 80 -22.41 31.50 10.44
C PHE A 80 -21.01 31.19 10.99
N ASN A 81 -20.33 30.17 10.45
CA ASN A 81 -18.98 29.76 10.85
C ASN A 81 -18.89 29.43 12.35
N ARG A 82 -19.90 28.69 12.85
CA ARG A 82 -20.02 28.18 14.23
C ARG A 82 -19.94 26.66 14.23
N GLY A 83 -19.26 26.06 15.20
CA GLY A 83 -19.14 24.60 15.31
C GLY A 83 -17.72 24.06 15.07
N TYR A 84 -17.63 22.75 14.91
CA TYR A 84 -16.37 22.01 14.83
C TYR A 84 -15.66 22.21 13.49
N GLU A 85 -14.34 22.40 13.58
CA GLU A 85 -13.40 22.49 12.48
C GLU A 85 -12.51 21.25 12.49
N LEU A 86 -12.65 20.43 11.45
CA LEU A 86 -11.86 19.21 11.28
C LEU A 86 -10.36 19.51 11.21
N LEU A 87 -9.56 18.57 11.77
CA LEU A 87 -8.11 18.56 11.66
C LEU A 87 -7.65 18.76 10.20
N ARG A 88 -6.61 19.57 9.96
CA ARG A 88 -6.05 19.83 8.62
C ARG A 88 -7.02 20.48 7.62
N SER A 89 -8.05 21.20 8.09
CA SER A 89 -9.00 21.88 7.20
C SER A 89 -8.57 23.28 6.72
N GLN A 90 -7.54 23.89 7.34
CA GLN A 90 -7.07 25.26 7.05
C GLN A 90 -5.59 25.32 6.63
N MET A 91 -5.22 26.34 5.84
CA MET A 91 -3.84 26.64 5.45
C MET A 91 -3.62 28.17 5.36
N LEU A 92 -2.95 28.75 6.36
CA LEU A 92 -2.68 30.19 6.40
C LEU A 92 -1.39 30.60 5.68
N GLU A 93 -0.35 29.76 5.73
CA GLU A 93 0.95 30.00 5.08
C GLU A 93 1.01 29.32 3.70
N ALA A 94 1.36 30.07 2.66
CA ALA A 94 1.48 29.50 1.33
C ALA A 94 2.73 28.60 1.24
N GLY A 95 2.58 27.41 0.67
CA GLY A 95 3.68 26.46 0.46
C GLY A 95 3.98 25.54 1.64
N THR A 96 3.16 25.54 2.69
CA THR A 96 3.20 24.56 3.79
C THR A 96 2.08 23.51 3.65
N GLY A 97 2.14 22.43 4.43
CA GLY A 97 1.02 21.49 4.55
C GLY A 97 -0.18 22.11 5.30
N PRO A 98 -1.39 21.51 5.20
CA PRO A 98 -2.54 21.92 6.01
C PRO A 98 -2.26 21.79 7.51
N GLU A 99 -2.82 22.71 8.29
CA GLU A 99 -2.53 22.95 9.70
C GLU A 99 -2.87 21.75 10.59
N LEU A 100 -1.93 21.31 11.44
CA LEU A 100 -2.13 20.27 12.45
C LEU A 100 -2.87 20.82 13.69
N LYS A 101 -4.09 21.30 13.46
CA LYS A 101 -5.02 21.71 14.50
C LYS A 101 -6.43 21.33 14.13
N GLU A 102 -7.24 21.06 15.14
CA GLU A 102 -8.70 21.01 15.06
C GLU A 102 -9.27 22.13 15.95
N GLY A 103 -10.52 22.52 15.74
CA GLY A 103 -11.09 23.67 16.42
C GLY A 103 -12.58 23.57 16.72
N LEU A 104 -13.07 24.35 17.68
CA LEU A 104 -14.50 24.58 17.92
C LEU A 104 -14.76 26.08 17.96
N TYR A 105 -15.58 26.57 17.03
CA TYR A 105 -15.85 27.99 16.83
C TYR A 105 -17.10 28.40 17.62
N ILE A 106 -16.90 29.34 18.55
CA ILE A 106 -17.91 29.82 19.50
C ILE A 106 -18.01 31.35 19.46
N GLY A 107 -19.22 31.86 19.63
CA GLY A 107 -19.58 33.26 19.57
C GLY A 107 -20.50 33.72 20.67
N GLU A 108 -20.91 34.97 20.56
CA GLU A 108 -22.05 35.48 21.33
C GLU A 108 -23.33 34.73 20.93
N GLU A 109 -24.15 34.38 21.91
CA GLU A 109 -25.44 33.76 21.65
C GLU A 109 -26.45 34.87 21.31
N ILE A 110 -26.75 35.03 20.02
CA ILE A 110 -27.74 35.99 19.54
C ILE A 110 -29.05 35.30 19.16
N PRO A 111 -30.22 35.90 19.46
CA PRO A 111 -31.50 35.34 19.04
C PRO A 111 -31.71 35.47 17.53
N GLU A 112 -32.59 34.65 16.97
CA GLU A 112 -32.85 34.60 15.51
C GLU A 112 -33.56 35.85 14.96
N ASP A 113 -34.08 36.72 15.83
CA ASP A 113 -34.62 38.03 15.45
C ASP A 113 -33.58 39.16 15.52
N HIS A 114 -32.35 38.86 15.99
CA HIS A 114 -31.28 39.84 16.07
C HIS A 114 -30.89 40.35 14.66
N PRO A 115 -30.71 41.68 14.46
CA PRO A 115 -30.40 42.24 13.15
C PRO A 115 -29.21 41.58 12.43
N TYR A 116 -28.16 41.22 13.18
CA TYR A 116 -26.99 40.56 12.60
C TYR A 116 -27.27 39.14 12.09
N PHE A 117 -28.17 38.39 12.73
CA PHE A 117 -28.58 37.09 12.25
C PHE A 117 -29.43 37.24 10.98
N VAL A 118 -30.45 38.10 11.03
CA VAL A 118 -31.36 38.35 9.89
C VAL A 118 -30.60 38.85 8.65
N GLN A 119 -29.61 39.73 8.85
CA GLN A 119 -28.77 40.27 7.77
C GLN A 119 -27.60 39.35 7.39
N LYS A 120 -27.45 38.19 8.05
CA LYS A 120 -26.37 37.22 7.82
C LYS A 120 -24.98 37.85 7.90
N LYS A 121 -24.76 38.71 8.90
CA LYS A 121 -23.44 39.28 9.19
C LYS A 121 -22.46 38.15 9.51
N LEU A 122 -21.19 38.33 9.15
CA LEU A 122 -20.19 37.27 9.28
C LEU A 122 -19.97 36.93 10.75
N ASN A 123 -19.84 35.64 11.07
CA ASN A 123 -19.68 35.14 12.45
C ASN A 123 -20.85 35.54 13.39
N SER A 124 -22.05 35.80 12.87
CA SER A 124 -23.21 36.19 13.68
C SER A 124 -24.35 35.20 13.52
N GLY A 125 -24.42 34.21 14.43
CA GLY A 125 -25.49 33.22 14.48
C GLY A 125 -25.32 32.26 15.65
N PRO A 126 -26.29 31.35 15.86
CA PRO A 126 -26.36 30.47 17.03
C PRO A 126 -25.17 29.52 17.11
N ASN A 127 -24.68 29.28 18.32
CA ASN A 127 -23.60 28.33 18.55
C ASN A 127 -24.07 26.89 18.30
N GLN A 128 -23.16 26.06 17.79
CA GLN A 128 -23.41 24.64 17.59
C GLN A 128 -22.85 23.86 18.78
N TRP A 129 -23.74 23.44 19.67
CA TRP A 129 -23.34 22.81 20.93
C TRP A 129 -23.27 21.28 20.81
N PRO A 130 -22.17 20.64 21.27
CA PRO A 130 -22.04 19.19 21.22
C PRO A 130 -23.09 18.50 22.09
N GLN A 131 -23.76 17.48 21.55
CA GLN A 131 -24.87 16.81 22.25
C GLN A 131 -24.39 15.78 23.28
N THR A 132 -23.23 15.17 23.01
CA THR A 132 -22.69 14.02 23.75
C THR A 132 -21.57 14.38 24.73
N VAL A 133 -21.17 15.66 24.77
CA VAL A 133 -20.15 16.10 25.75
C VAL A 133 -20.66 15.83 27.18
N PRO A 134 -19.83 15.25 28.06
CA PRO A 134 -20.19 15.12 29.47
C PRO A 134 -20.61 16.48 30.04
N ASP A 135 -21.57 16.50 30.96
CA ASP A 135 -22.11 17.71 31.61
C ASP A 135 -22.34 18.90 30.67
N ARG A 136 -23.01 18.67 29.53
CA ARG A 136 -23.30 19.70 28.51
C ARG A 136 -23.78 21.05 29.05
N ALA A 137 -24.64 21.05 30.08
CA ALA A 137 -25.12 22.30 30.68
C ALA A 137 -23.97 23.13 31.28
N GLU A 138 -23.06 22.48 32.03
CA GLU A 138 -21.86 23.11 32.58
C GLU A 138 -20.92 23.55 31.46
N PHE A 139 -20.73 22.72 30.42
CA PHE A 139 -19.93 23.09 29.25
C PHE A 139 -20.42 24.40 28.62
N GLN A 140 -21.72 24.51 28.37
CA GLN A 140 -22.33 25.72 27.78
C GLN A 140 -22.18 26.93 28.71
N THR A 141 -22.54 26.78 29.98
CA THR A 141 -22.48 27.88 30.97
C THR A 141 -21.05 28.38 31.16
N THR A 142 -20.08 27.48 31.41
CA THR A 142 -18.66 27.84 31.56
C THR A 142 -18.10 28.50 30.30
N THR A 143 -18.45 27.98 29.12
CA THR A 143 -18.00 28.53 27.83
C THR A 143 -18.48 29.97 27.64
N MET A 144 -19.76 30.24 27.89
CA MET A 144 -20.33 31.58 27.70
C MET A 144 -19.93 32.56 28.81
N GLU A 145 -19.80 32.10 30.05
CA GLU A 145 -19.26 32.89 31.16
C GLU A 145 -17.84 33.38 30.84
N TYR A 146 -17.00 32.49 30.31
CA TYR A 146 -15.65 32.84 29.85
C TYR A 146 -15.68 33.78 28.64
N TYR A 147 -16.54 33.51 27.65
CA TYR A 147 -16.67 34.37 26.47
C TYR A 147 -16.96 35.83 26.87
N HIS A 148 -17.93 36.07 27.75
CA HIS A 148 -18.28 37.42 28.21
C HIS A 148 -17.18 38.08 29.03
N ALA A 149 -16.50 37.32 29.90
CA ALA A 149 -15.38 37.84 30.68
C ALA A 149 -14.21 38.31 29.79
N VAL A 150 -13.87 37.54 28.76
CA VAL A 150 -12.80 37.90 27.81
C VAL A 150 -13.25 39.01 26.85
N PHE A 151 -14.54 39.09 26.51
CA PHE A 151 -15.09 40.21 25.75
C PHE A 151 -14.90 41.55 26.47
N GLU A 152 -15.19 41.61 27.78
CA GLU A 152 -14.93 42.80 28.59
C GLU A 152 -13.44 43.09 28.72
N LEU A 153 -12.60 42.05 28.86
CA LEU A 153 -11.14 42.24 28.85
C LEU A 153 -10.63 42.83 27.52
N ALA A 154 -11.19 42.42 26.38
CA ALA A 154 -10.82 43.00 25.08
C ALA A 154 -11.14 44.50 25.02
N LYS A 155 -12.26 44.93 25.62
CA LYS A 155 -12.62 46.34 25.76
C LYS A 155 -11.64 47.10 26.65
N ASP A 156 -11.22 46.51 27.78
CA ASP A 156 -10.20 47.09 28.66
C ASP A 156 -8.87 47.28 27.92
N VAL A 157 -8.43 46.27 27.16
CA VAL A 157 -7.21 46.33 26.34
C VAL A 157 -7.31 47.45 25.30
N LEU A 158 -8.44 47.55 24.58
CA LEU A 158 -8.67 48.66 23.65
C LEU A 158 -8.69 50.02 24.36
N GLY A 159 -9.18 50.10 25.60
CA GLY A 159 -9.13 51.30 26.41
C GLY A 159 -7.71 51.73 26.78
N VAL A 160 -6.83 50.77 27.12
CA VAL A 160 -5.39 51.06 27.31
C VAL A 160 -4.75 51.50 26.00
N VAL A 161 -5.05 50.82 24.89
CA VAL A 161 -4.53 51.19 23.57
C VAL A 161 -5.00 52.58 23.14
N ALA A 162 -6.23 52.99 23.46
CA ALA A 162 -6.70 54.35 23.24
C ALA A 162 -5.84 55.39 23.98
N LEU A 163 -5.50 55.14 25.25
CA LEU A 163 -4.61 56.00 26.03
C LEU A 163 -3.20 56.07 25.42
N THR A 164 -2.71 54.98 24.82
CA THR A 164 -1.41 54.98 24.12
C THR A 164 -1.40 55.95 22.94
N LEU A 165 -2.55 56.18 22.30
CA LEU A 165 -2.75 57.11 21.19
C LEU A 165 -2.99 58.56 21.66
N GLY A 166 -3.05 58.79 22.98
CA GLY A 166 -3.32 60.12 23.55
C GLY A 166 -4.78 60.56 23.45
N VAL A 167 -5.71 59.61 23.31
CA VAL A 167 -7.16 59.86 23.33
C VAL A 167 -7.81 59.24 24.57
N ASP A 168 -9.07 59.58 24.84
CA ASP A 168 -9.82 59.07 26.00
C ASP A 168 -9.93 57.53 25.97
N SER A 169 -9.90 56.88 27.14
CA SER A 169 -10.01 55.41 27.22
C SER A 169 -11.32 54.85 26.65
N ASN A 170 -12.37 55.66 26.54
CA ASN A 170 -13.64 55.26 25.93
C ASN A 170 -13.73 55.56 24.44
N PHE A 171 -12.65 56.01 23.79
CA PHE A 171 -12.65 56.40 22.38
C PHE A 171 -13.19 55.29 21.45
N PHE A 172 -12.84 54.04 21.73
CA PHE A 172 -13.29 52.88 20.95
C PHE A 172 -14.68 52.36 21.34
N LYS A 173 -15.43 53.04 22.21
CA LYS A 173 -16.79 52.61 22.60
C LYS A 173 -17.69 52.29 21.38
N PRO A 174 -17.75 53.12 20.32
CA PRO A 174 -18.56 52.81 19.14
C PRO A 174 -18.05 51.60 18.34
N LEU A 175 -16.74 51.32 18.37
CA LEU A 175 -16.16 50.11 17.77
C LEU A 175 -16.53 48.86 18.57
N THR A 176 -16.67 48.99 19.89
CA THR A 176 -16.96 47.86 20.79
C THR A 176 -18.46 47.58 20.97
N ASP A 177 -19.31 48.58 20.75
CA ASP A 177 -20.76 48.47 20.90
C ASP A 177 -21.34 47.60 19.77
N GLY A 178 -21.96 46.47 20.10
CA GLY A 178 -22.35 45.48 19.09
C GLY A 178 -21.17 44.77 18.42
N ALA A 179 -20.00 44.71 19.06
CA ALA A 179 -18.86 44.04 18.46
C ALA A 179 -19.05 42.53 18.30
N VAL A 180 -18.53 42.00 17.20
CA VAL A 180 -18.46 40.56 16.96
C VAL A 180 -17.09 40.05 17.37
N ALA A 181 -17.08 39.00 18.20
CA ALA A 181 -15.90 38.23 18.51
C ALA A 181 -16.09 36.75 18.17
N THR A 182 -14.99 36.08 17.87
CA THR A 182 -14.98 34.63 17.64
C THR A 182 -13.97 34.02 18.59
N MET A 183 -14.46 33.19 19.50
CA MET A 183 -13.63 32.34 20.33
C MET A 183 -13.42 31.01 19.64
N ARG A 184 -12.20 30.46 19.71
CA ARG A 184 -11.94 29.10 19.24
C ARG A 184 -11.32 28.30 20.35
N TYR A 185 -11.88 27.14 20.65
CA TYR A 185 -11.09 26.10 21.31
C TYR A 185 -10.22 25.48 20.23
N LEU A 186 -8.91 25.38 20.46
CA LEU A 186 -7.98 24.77 19.52
C LEU A 186 -7.21 23.66 20.21
N HIS A 187 -7.15 22.51 19.54
CA HIS A 187 -6.34 21.37 19.93
C HIS A 187 -5.29 21.08 18.87
N TYR A 188 -4.05 20.91 19.33
CA TYR A 188 -2.90 20.54 18.52
C TYR A 188 -2.40 19.17 18.99
N PRO A 189 -2.47 18.13 18.14
CA PRO A 189 -1.96 16.82 18.47
C PRO A 189 -0.47 16.85 18.86
N ALA A 190 -0.04 15.84 19.62
CA ALA A 190 1.37 15.65 19.95
C ALA A 190 2.22 15.44 18.68
N GLN A 191 3.35 16.14 18.56
CA GLN A 191 4.27 16.00 17.43
C GLN A 191 5.67 15.57 17.92
N PRO A 192 6.32 14.60 17.25
CA PRO A 192 7.71 14.23 17.50
C PRO A 192 8.68 15.41 17.29
N LYS A 193 9.75 15.43 18.08
CA LYS A 193 10.72 16.54 18.12
C LYS A 193 11.50 16.76 16.82
N ASP A 194 11.57 15.75 15.97
CA ASP A 194 12.41 15.64 14.77
C ASP A 194 11.63 15.76 13.44
N GLN A 195 10.34 16.09 13.48
CA GLN A 195 9.55 16.30 12.27
C GLN A 195 9.91 17.59 11.51
N ASP A 196 9.73 17.56 10.19
CA ASP A 196 9.93 18.72 9.32
C ASP A 196 8.94 19.85 9.68
N GLU A 197 9.49 20.97 10.15
CA GLU A 197 8.76 22.16 10.58
C GLU A 197 7.94 22.82 9.47
N LYS A 198 8.19 22.58 8.19
CA LYS A 198 7.39 23.15 7.09
C LYS A 198 6.18 22.29 6.72
N LEU A 199 6.24 20.99 6.99
CA LEU A 199 5.19 20.03 6.62
C LEU A 199 4.19 19.76 7.76
N ASN A 200 4.60 20.03 9.01
CA ASN A 200 3.85 19.66 10.22
C ASN A 200 3.66 20.83 11.20
N ARG A 201 3.32 22.04 10.74
CA ARG A 201 3.02 23.16 11.65
C ARG A 201 1.66 22.97 12.32
N GLY A 202 1.57 23.35 13.59
CA GLY A 202 0.27 23.53 14.25
C GLY A 202 -0.53 24.62 13.55
N ILE A 203 0.08 25.80 13.35
CA ILE A 203 -0.43 26.88 12.49
C ILE A 203 0.73 27.51 11.71
N GLY A 204 0.52 27.80 10.43
CA GLY A 204 1.49 28.49 9.56
C GLY A 204 1.75 29.95 9.97
N ALA A 205 2.80 30.55 9.44
CA ALA A 205 3.15 31.95 9.64
C ALA A 205 2.06 32.88 9.07
N HIS A 206 1.43 33.69 9.93
CA HIS A 206 0.33 34.59 9.55
C HIS A 206 0.20 35.80 10.49
N THR A 207 -0.64 36.76 10.09
CA THR A 207 -1.15 37.85 10.93
C THR A 207 -2.65 37.66 11.17
N ASP A 208 -3.15 38.24 12.25
CA ASP A 208 -4.58 38.18 12.58
C ASP A 208 -5.39 39.25 11.85
N PHE A 209 -6.57 38.90 11.36
CA PHE A 209 -7.37 39.78 10.51
C PHE A 209 -8.11 40.88 11.29
N GLY A 210 -8.46 40.59 12.54
CA GLY A 210 -9.34 41.40 13.38
C GLY A 210 -8.64 42.62 14.00
N CYS A 211 -9.24 43.12 15.08
CA CYS A 211 -8.78 44.30 15.80
C CYS A 211 -7.72 43.92 16.85
N VAL A 212 -8.10 43.05 17.79
CA VAL A 212 -7.21 42.52 18.83
C VAL A 212 -7.54 41.06 19.10
N THR A 213 -6.52 40.25 19.39
CA THR A 213 -6.71 38.87 19.83
C THR A 213 -6.17 38.71 21.24
N LEU A 214 -6.96 38.02 22.07
CA LEU A 214 -6.55 37.57 23.39
C LEU A 214 -6.44 36.05 23.37
N LEU A 215 -5.28 35.51 23.71
CA LEU A 215 -5.02 34.08 23.63
C LEU A 215 -4.68 33.54 25.03
N LEU A 216 -5.52 32.62 25.49
CA LEU A 216 -5.22 31.77 26.64
C LEU A 216 -4.45 30.54 26.15
N GLN A 217 -3.34 30.23 26.81
CA GLN A 217 -2.50 29.06 26.52
C GLN A 217 -2.56 28.06 27.68
N ASP A 218 -2.34 26.78 27.41
CA ASP A 218 -2.07 25.78 28.44
C ASP A 218 -0.59 25.80 28.89
N ASP A 219 -0.11 24.74 29.56
CA ASP A 219 1.28 24.63 30.01
C ASP A 219 2.26 24.19 28.91
N VAL A 220 1.80 24.02 27.67
CA VAL A 220 2.59 23.50 26.55
C VAL A 220 2.97 24.62 25.57
N ASP A 221 4.28 24.81 25.42
CA ASP A 221 4.83 25.83 24.54
C ASP A 221 4.61 25.50 23.05
N GLY A 222 4.75 26.51 22.18
CA GLY A 222 4.74 26.32 20.74
C GLY A 222 4.40 27.57 19.93
N LEU A 223 3.89 28.63 20.57
CA LEU A 223 3.63 29.89 19.89
C LEU A 223 4.95 30.64 19.66
N GLN A 224 5.19 31.03 18.41
CA GLN A 224 6.35 31.82 18.02
C GLN A 224 5.93 33.09 17.31
N VAL A 225 6.59 34.20 17.64
CA VAL A 225 6.40 35.50 16.98
C VAL A 225 7.67 35.88 16.22
N LEU A 226 7.51 36.41 15.00
CA LEU A 226 8.65 36.83 14.18
C LEU A 226 9.14 38.20 14.65
N ASP A 227 10.40 38.28 15.04
CA ASP A 227 11.08 39.55 15.26
C ASP A 227 11.54 40.12 13.91
N VAL A 228 10.70 40.95 13.29
CA VAL A 228 10.94 41.50 11.95
C VAL A 228 12.32 42.16 11.78
N PRO A 229 12.86 42.95 12.74
CA PRO A 229 14.18 43.55 12.61
C PRO A 229 15.33 42.54 12.52
N THR A 230 15.26 41.41 13.22
CA THR A 230 16.33 40.39 13.22
C THR A 230 16.03 39.19 12.32
N GLY A 231 14.78 39.00 11.91
CA GLY A 231 14.30 37.82 11.20
C GLY A 231 14.21 36.56 12.06
N GLN A 232 14.38 36.66 13.39
CA GLN A 232 14.35 35.52 14.29
C GLN A 232 12.95 35.22 14.81
N TRP A 233 12.64 33.94 15.01
CA TRP A 233 11.42 33.51 15.68
C TRP A 233 11.64 33.48 17.20
N LEU A 234 10.79 34.16 17.95
CA LEU A 234 10.84 34.24 19.41
C LEU A 234 9.72 33.40 20.01
N ASP A 235 10.05 32.50 20.91
CA ASP A 235 9.07 31.68 21.64
C ASP A 235 8.29 32.53 22.66
N VAL A 236 6.96 32.36 22.67
CA VAL A 236 6.06 33.00 23.62
C VAL A 236 5.70 31.99 24.71
N LYS A 237 6.60 31.87 25.68
CA LYS A 237 6.45 30.92 26.80
C LYS A 237 5.11 31.10 27.51
N PRO A 238 4.32 30.03 27.70
CA PRO A 238 3.09 30.11 28.46
C PRO A 238 3.31 30.53 29.91
N VAL A 239 2.43 31.41 30.41
CA VAL A 239 2.43 31.89 31.79
C VAL A 239 1.02 31.72 32.35
N GLU A 240 0.90 31.03 33.48
CA GLU A 240 -0.39 30.79 34.12
C GLU A 240 -1.05 32.12 34.51
N GLY A 241 -2.34 32.26 34.18
CA GLY A 241 -3.10 33.48 34.47
C GLY A 241 -2.74 34.65 33.57
N ALA A 242 -1.98 34.45 32.49
CA ALA A 242 -1.69 35.47 31.51
C ALA A 242 -2.45 35.25 30.19
N TYR A 243 -2.81 36.35 29.53
CA TYR A 243 -3.24 36.33 28.13
C TYR A 243 -2.14 36.86 27.24
N VAL A 244 -1.86 36.17 26.13
CA VAL A 244 -1.11 36.76 25.03
C VAL A 244 -2.05 37.73 24.30
N VAL A 245 -1.60 38.95 24.08
CA VAL A 245 -2.31 40.00 23.35
C VAL A 245 -1.58 40.24 22.04
N ASN A 246 -2.33 40.23 20.93
CA ASN A 246 -1.81 40.72 19.66
C ASN A 246 -2.74 41.72 18.99
N LEU A 247 -2.16 42.73 18.34
CA LEU A 247 -2.91 43.61 17.43
C LEU A 247 -3.05 42.94 16.06
N GLY A 248 -4.25 43.03 15.49
CA GLY A 248 -4.53 42.51 14.16
C GLY A 248 -4.43 43.58 13.06
N ASP A 249 -4.56 43.12 11.82
CA ASP A 249 -4.40 43.91 10.60
C ASP A 249 -5.39 45.07 10.51
N LEU A 250 -6.60 44.90 11.07
CA LEU A 250 -7.59 45.97 11.11
C LEU A 250 -7.11 47.13 12.00
N PHE A 251 -6.52 46.82 13.17
CA PHE A 251 -6.00 47.86 14.05
C PHE A 251 -4.76 48.52 13.46
N MET A 252 -3.83 47.74 12.88
CA MET A 252 -2.66 48.27 12.17
C MET A 252 -3.07 49.25 11.06
N ARG A 253 -4.10 48.90 10.28
CA ARG A 253 -4.67 49.77 9.23
C ARG A 253 -5.21 51.07 9.81
N MET A 254 -6.04 50.99 10.85
CA MET A 254 -6.57 52.18 11.55
C MET A 254 -5.45 53.04 12.13
N ALA A 255 -4.38 52.42 12.63
CA ALA A 255 -3.18 53.08 13.13
C ALA A 255 -2.20 53.53 12.01
N ASN A 256 -2.58 53.46 10.73
CA ASN A 256 -1.75 53.89 9.60
C ASN A 256 -0.35 53.22 9.60
N ASP A 257 -0.29 51.94 9.98
CA ASP A 257 0.93 51.13 10.21
C ASP A 257 1.86 51.60 11.32
N LYS A 258 1.46 52.60 12.11
CA LYS A 258 2.23 53.09 13.27
C LYS A 258 2.32 52.01 14.36
N TYR A 259 1.24 51.26 14.58
CA TYR A 259 1.20 50.08 15.42
C TYR A 259 1.22 48.82 14.56
N LYS A 260 1.87 47.77 15.04
CA LYS A 260 2.19 46.59 14.22
C LYS A 260 1.23 45.44 14.48
N SER A 261 0.73 44.84 13.41
CA SER A 261 0.21 43.47 13.38
C SER A 261 1.37 42.58 12.95
N ASN A 262 1.70 41.56 13.73
CA ASN A 262 2.94 40.83 13.54
C ASN A 262 2.75 39.35 13.21
N ILE A 263 3.68 38.84 12.41
CA ILE A 263 3.66 37.49 11.91
C ILE A 263 3.98 36.53 13.05
N HIS A 264 3.12 35.54 13.25
CA HIS A 264 3.27 34.51 14.27
C HIS A 264 2.89 33.14 13.70
N ARG A 265 3.37 32.07 14.35
CA ARG A 265 3.13 30.67 13.97
C ARG A 265 3.07 29.78 15.20
N VAL A 266 2.55 28.56 15.06
CA VAL A 266 2.55 27.56 16.14
C VAL A 266 3.30 26.30 15.71
N ILE A 267 4.35 25.95 16.44
CA ILE A 267 5.12 24.72 16.27
C ILE A 267 5.17 23.97 17.60
N ASN A 268 4.41 22.88 17.71
CA ASN A 268 4.37 22.07 18.92
C ASN A 268 5.51 21.02 18.90
N LYS A 269 6.65 21.31 19.53
CA LYS A 269 7.77 20.34 19.64
C LYS A 269 7.81 19.58 20.97
N SER A 270 6.74 19.69 21.76
CA SER A 270 6.77 19.19 23.14
C SER A 270 6.67 17.66 23.23
N GLY A 271 6.14 17.00 22.20
CA GLY A 271 5.70 15.60 22.26
C GLY A 271 4.44 15.37 23.09
N ARG A 272 3.80 16.44 23.56
CA ARG A 272 2.50 16.45 24.26
C ARG A 272 1.48 17.17 23.39
N GLU A 273 0.20 16.90 23.62
CA GLU A 273 -0.89 17.70 23.06
C GLU A 273 -0.84 19.11 23.64
N ARG A 274 -1.20 20.11 22.82
CA ARG A 274 -1.30 21.51 23.22
C ARG A 274 -2.72 21.98 23.03
N TYR A 275 -3.21 22.78 23.97
CA TYR A 275 -4.52 23.43 23.90
C TYR A 275 -4.37 24.94 24.01
N SER A 276 -5.19 25.67 23.25
CA SER A 276 -5.23 27.12 23.38
C SER A 276 -6.58 27.67 22.99
N ILE A 277 -6.95 28.80 23.58
CA ILE A 277 -8.25 29.45 23.35
C ILE A 277 -8.02 30.89 22.88
N PRO A 278 -7.79 31.13 21.57
CA PRO A 278 -7.81 32.47 21.02
C PRO A 278 -9.22 33.06 20.99
N PHE A 279 -9.29 34.33 21.33
CA PHE A 279 -10.47 35.16 21.29
C PHE A 279 -10.23 36.32 20.33
N PHE A 280 -10.76 36.19 19.12
CA PHE A 280 -10.58 37.13 18.02
C PHE A 280 -11.63 38.24 18.09
N PHE A 281 -11.27 39.41 18.63
CA PHE A 281 -12.15 40.57 18.72
C PHE A 281 -12.05 41.39 17.43
N SER A 282 -13.13 41.42 16.63
CA SER A 282 -13.13 42.15 15.35
C SER A 282 -13.66 43.58 15.49
N GLY A 283 -14.67 43.79 16.32
CA GLY A 283 -15.37 45.07 16.45
C GLY A 283 -16.78 45.03 15.86
N ASN A 284 -17.51 46.14 15.95
CA ASN A 284 -18.85 46.30 15.39
C ASN A 284 -18.78 46.18 13.86
N PRO A 285 -19.50 45.23 13.25
CA PRO A 285 -19.50 45.00 11.80
C PRO A 285 -19.71 46.27 10.96
N ASP A 286 -20.53 47.21 11.45
CA ASP A 286 -20.92 48.43 10.74
C ASP A 286 -20.02 49.63 11.07
N TYR A 287 -19.04 49.47 11.96
CA TYR A 287 -18.12 50.55 12.31
C TYR A 287 -17.19 50.88 11.12
N LEU A 288 -17.17 52.15 10.73
CA LEU A 288 -16.31 52.67 9.68
C LEU A 288 -14.89 52.89 10.22
N CYS A 289 -13.96 52.04 9.80
CA CYS A 289 -12.57 52.10 10.19
C CYS A 289 -11.83 53.15 9.37
N GLU A 290 -11.56 54.30 9.98
CA GLU A 290 -10.77 55.40 9.42
C GLU A 290 -9.39 55.50 10.10
N CYS A 291 -8.50 56.32 9.53
CA CYS A 291 -7.21 56.59 10.13
C CYS A 291 -7.40 57.30 11.48
N LEU A 292 -6.82 56.73 12.54
CA LEU A 292 -6.99 57.20 13.91
C LEU A 292 -6.31 58.56 14.16
N PRO A 293 -6.81 59.33 15.13
CA PRO A 293 -6.12 60.53 15.60
C PRO A 293 -4.69 60.21 16.03
N ASN A 294 -3.74 61.12 15.78
CA ASN A 294 -2.32 60.99 16.16
C ASN A 294 -1.55 59.83 15.51
N CYS A 295 -2.12 59.19 14.47
CA CYS A 295 -1.48 58.13 13.68
C CYS A 295 -0.94 58.60 12.32
N ARG A 296 -0.99 59.90 12.05
CA ARG A 296 -0.43 60.53 10.85
C ARG A 296 0.13 61.90 11.21
N GLU A 297 1.11 62.37 10.44
CA GLU A 297 1.65 63.71 10.64
C GLU A 297 0.65 64.79 10.18
N PRO A 298 0.69 66.00 10.75
CA PRO A 298 -0.16 67.11 10.31
C PRO A 298 0.02 67.39 8.80
N GLY A 299 -1.06 67.23 8.02
CA GLY A 299 -1.07 67.43 6.57
C GLY A 299 -0.84 66.17 5.72
N GLU A 300 -0.57 65.02 6.34
CA GLU A 300 -0.42 63.74 5.64
C GLU A 300 -1.79 63.11 5.32
N SER A 301 -1.95 62.53 4.12
CA SER A 301 -3.14 61.76 3.78
C SER A 301 -3.12 60.38 4.44
N ALA A 302 -4.30 59.82 4.75
CA ALA A 302 -4.37 58.45 5.25
C ALA A 302 -3.82 57.47 4.20
N LYS A 303 -3.02 56.49 4.63
CA LYS A 303 -2.44 55.45 3.75
C LYS A 303 -3.51 54.54 3.15
N TYR A 304 -4.61 54.37 3.88
CA TYR A 304 -5.70 53.45 3.53
C TYR A 304 -7.03 54.19 3.45
N PRO A 305 -7.91 53.85 2.48
CA PRO A 305 -9.26 54.37 2.45
C PRO A 305 -10.11 53.79 3.59
N PRO A 306 -11.17 54.51 4.04
CA PRO A 306 -12.14 54.00 5.00
C PRO A 306 -12.74 52.65 4.55
N ILE A 307 -12.97 51.75 5.50
CA ILE A 307 -13.59 50.44 5.26
C ILE A 307 -14.39 50.02 6.48
N THR A 308 -15.49 49.28 6.31
CA THR A 308 -16.21 48.72 7.48
C THR A 308 -15.46 47.53 8.07
N VAL A 309 -15.70 47.22 9.35
CA VAL A 309 -15.18 45.99 9.98
C VAL A 309 -15.64 44.76 9.20
N GLN A 310 -16.93 44.70 8.84
CA GLN A 310 -17.52 43.60 8.08
C GLN A 310 -16.79 43.37 6.75
N ASP A 311 -16.58 44.41 5.96
CA ASP A 311 -15.96 44.28 4.64
C ASP A 311 -14.51 43.80 4.75
N ARG A 312 -13.72 44.43 5.64
CA ARG A 312 -12.30 44.09 5.79
C ARG A 312 -12.10 42.65 6.27
N VAL A 313 -12.88 42.22 7.26
CA VAL A 313 -12.79 40.85 7.80
C VAL A 313 -13.28 39.84 6.75
N THR A 314 -14.35 40.15 6.02
CA THR A 314 -14.87 39.30 4.92
C THR A 314 -13.84 39.11 3.81
N GLU A 315 -13.13 40.17 3.40
CA GLU A 315 -12.04 40.09 2.41
C GLU A 315 -10.93 39.14 2.87
N ALA A 316 -10.50 39.25 4.13
CA ALA A 316 -9.44 38.40 4.68
C ALA A 316 -9.85 36.91 4.72
N TYR A 317 -11.09 36.62 5.13
CA TYR A 317 -11.61 35.26 5.15
C TYR A 317 -11.67 34.64 3.75
N LYS A 318 -12.13 35.39 2.74
CA LYS A 318 -12.15 34.94 1.35
C LYS A 318 -10.75 34.62 0.82
N GLU A 319 -9.76 35.43 1.18
CA GLU A 319 -8.38 35.18 0.76
C GLU A 319 -7.79 33.93 1.42
N SER A 320 -7.97 33.76 2.74
CA SER A 320 -7.46 32.60 3.48
C SER A 320 -8.08 31.28 2.99
N TYR A 321 -9.41 31.20 2.93
CA TYR A 321 -10.09 29.99 2.45
C TYR A 321 -9.87 29.77 0.95
N GLY A 322 -9.79 30.85 0.15
CA GLY A 322 -9.46 30.78 -1.27
C GLY A 322 -8.08 30.20 -1.54
N ARG A 323 -7.07 30.47 -0.70
CA ARG A 323 -5.74 29.82 -0.77
C ARG A 323 -5.82 28.33 -0.44
N ALA A 324 -6.59 27.94 0.56
CA ALA A 324 -6.80 26.54 0.91
C ALA A 324 -7.54 25.77 -0.21
N GLU A 325 -8.58 26.37 -0.81
CA GLU A 325 -9.26 25.81 -1.98
C GLU A 325 -8.37 25.76 -3.21
N LYS A 326 -7.56 26.80 -3.46
CA LYS A 326 -6.62 26.81 -4.58
C LYS A 326 -5.52 25.78 -4.37
N TYR A 327 -5.03 25.58 -3.15
CA TYR A 327 -4.13 24.47 -2.83
C TYR A 327 -4.82 23.12 -2.97
N LYS A 328 -6.05 22.96 -2.48
CA LYS A 328 -6.85 21.75 -2.72
C LYS A 328 -7.02 21.49 -4.20
N LYS A 329 -7.33 22.49 -5.01
CA LYS A 329 -7.44 22.44 -6.48
C LYS A 329 -6.10 22.29 -7.19
N GLU A 330 -5.00 22.80 -6.64
CA GLU A 330 -3.64 22.63 -7.18
C GLU A 330 -3.07 21.27 -6.79
N VAL A 331 -3.45 20.72 -5.65
CA VAL A 331 -3.21 19.33 -5.24
C VAL A 331 -4.12 18.41 -6.03
N GLU A 332 -5.39 18.74 -6.24
CA GLU A 332 -6.31 18.05 -7.17
C GLU A 332 -5.77 18.13 -8.59
N MET A 333 -5.29 19.29 -9.06
CA MET A 333 -4.71 19.44 -10.39
C MET A 333 -3.33 18.78 -10.49
N LYS A 334 -2.53 18.73 -9.42
CA LYS A 334 -1.26 18.01 -9.38
C LYS A 334 -1.47 16.50 -9.22
N SER A 335 -2.53 16.06 -8.56
CA SER A 335 -2.97 14.66 -8.52
C SER A 335 -3.65 14.27 -9.84
N LEU A 336 -4.31 15.20 -10.53
CA LEU A 336 -4.81 15.04 -11.91
C LEU A 336 -3.66 15.10 -12.94
N ALA A 337 -2.51 15.71 -12.60
CA ALA A 337 -1.32 15.77 -13.46
C ALA A 337 -0.31 14.63 -13.20
N ALA A 338 -0.47 13.88 -12.10
CA ALA A 338 0.33 12.70 -11.78
C ALA A 338 -0.58 11.59 -11.25
N GLY A 339 -1.06 10.76 -12.18
CA GLY A 339 -1.80 9.52 -11.90
C GLY A 339 -3.32 9.71 -11.82
N ASN A 340 -3.98 9.74 -12.98
CA ASN A 340 -5.44 9.80 -13.08
C ASN A 340 -6.02 8.42 -12.80
N VAL A 341 -6.07 8.05 -11.53
CA VAL A 341 -6.55 6.73 -11.14
C VAL A 341 -7.50 6.82 -9.96
N ILE A 342 -8.77 7.04 -10.26
CA ILE A 342 -9.87 6.78 -9.33
C ILE A 342 -10.05 5.25 -9.28
N ALA A 343 -9.96 4.59 -8.12
CA ALA A 343 -10.30 3.17 -7.98
C ALA A 343 -11.75 2.93 -8.48
N LEU A 344 -11.95 1.93 -9.35
CA LEU A 344 -13.27 1.60 -9.90
C LEU A 344 -13.78 0.46 -9.04
N ASP A 345 -14.97 0.63 -8.48
CA ASP A 345 -15.58 -0.39 -7.64
C ASP A 345 -16.01 -1.60 -8.50
N ASP A 346 -15.17 -2.64 -8.51
CA ASP A 346 -15.51 -3.92 -9.14
C ASP A 346 -16.44 -4.73 -8.22
N ASN A 347 -17.74 -4.46 -8.35
CA ASN A 347 -18.80 -5.13 -7.58
C ASN A 347 -18.78 -6.66 -7.70
N GLU A 348 -18.31 -7.23 -8.83
CA GLU A 348 -18.26 -8.68 -9.01
C GLU A 348 -17.10 -9.29 -8.22
N ALA A 349 -15.93 -8.66 -8.27
CA ALA A 349 -14.79 -9.04 -7.45
C ALA A 349 -15.09 -8.87 -5.95
N GLU A 350 -15.74 -7.77 -5.54
CA GLU A 350 -16.14 -7.54 -4.16
C GLU A 350 -17.05 -8.64 -3.62
N GLN A 351 -18.10 -9.01 -4.37
CA GLN A 351 -19.01 -10.09 -3.98
C GLN A 351 -18.34 -11.46 -3.97
N PHE A 352 -17.33 -11.67 -4.82
CA PHE A 352 -16.61 -12.94 -4.90
C PHE A 352 -15.67 -13.12 -3.70
N TYR A 353 -14.81 -12.14 -3.42
CA TYR A 353 -13.81 -12.22 -2.35
C TYR A 353 -14.41 -11.90 -0.97
N GLY A 354 -15.42 -11.03 -0.88
CA GLY A 354 -16.10 -10.68 0.37
C GLY A 354 -15.12 -10.34 1.50
N SER A 355 -15.24 -11.02 2.64
CA SER A 355 -14.36 -10.82 3.81
C SER A 355 -12.99 -11.50 3.73
N SER A 356 -12.60 -12.05 2.57
CA SER A 356 -11.26 -12.63 2.36
C SER A 356 -10.15 -11.58 2.42
N THR A 357 -10.45 -10.33 2.11
CA THR A 357 -9.54 -9.19 2.20
C THR A 357 -10.24 -7.98 2.82
N THR A 358 -9.50 -7.05 3.43
CA THR A 358 -10.09 -5.81 3.93
C THR A 358 -10.49 -4.88 2.78
N HIS A 359 -11.50 -4.05 3.00
CA HIS A 359 -11.97 -3.08 2.01
C HIS A 359 -10.87 -2.06 1.64
N ALA A 360 -10.07 -1.64 2.62
CA ALA A 360 -8.92 -0.76 2.41
C ALA A 360 -7.84 -1.42 1.54
N TYR A 361 -7.48 -2.68 1.82
CA TYR A 361 -6.53 -3.43 1.00
C TYR A 361 -7.01 -3.54 -0.45
N ARG A 362 -8.29 -3.86 -0.67
CA ARG A 362 -8.88 -3.98 -2.01
C ARG A 362 -8.70 -2.71 -2.83
N LEU A 363 -9.19 -1.58 -2.31
CA LEU A 363 -9.10 -0.29 -3.02
C LEU A 363 -7.65 0.14 -3.28
N LYS A 364 -6.74 -0.11 -2.33
CA LYS A 364 -5.30 0.14 -2.52
C LYS A 364 -4.70 -0.77 -3.60
N SER A 365 -5.09 -2.04 -3.65
CA SER A 365 -4.63 -3.01 -4.66
C SER A 365 -5.13 -2.65 -6.06
N GLU A 366 -6.39 -2.22 -6.19
CA GLU A 366 -6.97 -1.72 -7.45
C GLU A 366 -6.26 -0.44 -7.94
N LEU A 367 -5.95 0.48 -7.03
CA LEU A 367 -5.18 1.68 -7.33
C LEU A 367 -3.78 1.31 -7.87
N VAL A 368 -3.08 0.40 -7.19
CA VAL A 368 -1.78 -0.13 -7.65
C VAL A 368 -1.89 -0.75 -9.05
N GLY A 369 -2.90 -1.59 -9.29
CA GLY A 369 -3.08 -2.25 -10.58
C GLY A 369 -3.29 -1.27 -11.73
N LYS A 370 -4.05 -0.21 -11.49
CA LYS A 370 -4.24 0.85 -12.48
C LYS A 370 -3.00 1.73 -12.68
N CYS A 371 -2.24 2.04 -11.63
CA CYS A 371 -0.94 2.68 -11.80
C CYS A 371 0.02 1.81 -12.65
N MET A 372 -0.02 0.48 -12.49
CA MET A 372 0.73 -0.44 -13.35
C MET A 372 0.23 -0.42 -14.80
N GLU A 373 -1.07 -0.29 -15.02
CA GLU A 373 -1.67 -0.12 -16.36
C GLU A 373 -1.22 1.19 -17.02
N GLU A 374 -1.21 2.31 -16.28
CA GLU A 374 -0.71 3.61 -16.76
C GLU A 374 0.78 3.58 -17.13
N ILE A 375 1.61 2.87 -16.34
CA ILE A 375 3.02 2.63 -16.68
C ILE A 375 3.13 1.82 -17.98
N GLY A 376 2.26 0.82 -18.12
CA GLY A 376 2.19 -0.11 -19.24
C GLY A 376 3.35 -1.11 -19.29
N MET A 377 3.37 -1.91 -20.35
CA MET A 377 4.40 -2.93 -20.59
C MET A 377 5.71 -2.28 -21.08
N GLY A 378 6.72 -2.22 -20.20
CA GLY A 378 8.02 -1.60 -20.49
C GLY A 378 9.20 -2.55 -20.34
N LYS A 379 10.41 -1.97 -20.30
CA LYS A 379 11.68 -2.72 -20.20
C LYS A 379 11.74 -3.57 -18.92
N PHE A 380 11.18 -3.07 -17.82
CA PHE A 380 11.14 -3.80 -16.55
C PHE A 380 10.34 -5.09 -16.67
N GLN A 381 9.12 -5.03 -17.20
CA GLN A 381 8.24 -6.20 -17.28
C GLN A 381 8.76 -7.23 -18.28
N TRP A 382 9.35 -6.82 -19.41
CA TRP A 382 9.99 -7.75 -20.35
C TRP A 382 11.21 -8.45 -19.74
N LYS A 383 12.03 -7.72 -18.98
CA LYS A 383 13.12 -8.34 -18.21
C LYS A 383 12.56 -9.31 -17.17
N LEU A 384 11.50 -8.93 -16.46
CA LEU A 384 10.84 -9.78 -15.48
C LEU A 384 10.29 -11.07 -16.11
N PHE A 385 9.65 -10.98 -17.29
CA PHE A 385 9.16 -12.14 -18.04
C PHE A 385 10.27 -13.14 -18.33
N ILE A 386 11.43 -12.67 -18.82
CA ILE A 386 12.59 -13.51 -19.12
C ILE A 386 13.16 -14.12 -17.83
N VAL A 387 13.41 -13.31 -16.80
CA VAL A 387 14.03 -13.82 -15.57
C VAL A 387 13.10 -14.78 -14.83
N THR A 388 11.79 -14.57 -14.84
CA THR A 388 10.80 -15.52 -14.32
C THR A 388 10.86 -16.83 -15.10
N GLY A 389 10.94 -16.77 -16.44
CA GLY A 389 11.11 -17.93 -17.31
C GLY A 389 12.29 -18.85 -16.95
N PHE A 390 13.39 -18.32 -16.42
CA PHE A 390 14.51 -19.15 -15.96
C PHE A 390 14.11 -20.16 -14.87
N GLY A 391 13.19 -19.80 -13.99
CA GLY A 391 12.72 -20.69 -12.92
C GLY A 391 11.90 -21.84 -13.48
N TRP A 392 11.08 -21.57 -14.50
CA TRP A 392 10.32 -22.58 -15.22
C TRP A 392 11.23 -23.55 -16.00
N ILE A 393 12.27 -23.02 -16.65
CA ILE A 393 13.31 -23.85 -17.29
C ILE A 393 13.97 -24.78 -16.26
N VAL A 394 14.34 -24.24 -15.10
CA VAL A 394 15.04 -25.02 -14.05
C VAL A 394 14.14 -26.04 -13.35
N ASP A 395 12.85 -25.75 -13.18
CA ASP A 395 11.86 -26.76 -12.76
C ASP A 395 11.82 -27.93 -13.76
N ASN A 396 11.86 -27.63 -15.07
CA ASN A 396 11.94 -28.68 -16.07
C ASN A 396 13.29 -29.43 -16.04
N PHE A 397 14.41 -28.73 -15.82
CA PHE A 397 15.73 -29.38 -15.67
C PHE A 397 15.72 -30.46 -14.59
N ALA A 398 15.06 -30.22 -13.46
CA ALA A 398 14.90 -31.21 -12.43
C ALA A 398 13.91 -32.32 -12.81
N SER A 399 12.75 -31.96 -13.37
CA SER A 399 11.66 -32.92 -13.63
C SER A 399 11.90 -33.85 -14.80
N GLN A 400 12.45 -33.36 -15.92
CA GLN A 400 12.84 -34.21 -17.05
C GLN A 400 14.26 -34.75 -16.92
N GLY A 401 15.15 -33.99 -16.27
CA GLY A 401 16.54 -34.40 -16.06
C GLY A 401 16.65 -35.72 -15.30
N ILE A 402 15.82 -35.93 -14.28
CA ILE A 402 15.80 -37.19 -13.50
C ILE A 402 15.53 -38.40 -14.39
N GLY A 403 14.48 -38.36 -15.22
CA GLY A 403 14.12 -39.47 -16.10
C GLY A 403 15.18 -39.74 -17.16
N SER A 404 15.92 -38.71 -17.58
CA SER A 404 17.01 -38.85 -18.55
C SER A 404 18.24 -39.54 -17.96
N VAL A 405 18.55 -39.31 -16.68
CA VAL A 405 19.77 -39.85 -16.04
C VAL A 405 19.55 -41.16 -15.27
N GLN A 406 18.31 -41.58 -15.03
CA GLN A 406 18.00 -42.83 -14.33
C GLN A 406 18.60 -44.08 -15.00
N PRO A 407 18.43 -44.31 -16.33
CA PRO A 407 18.99 -45.51 -16.98
C PRO A 407 20.51 -45.65 -16.84
N PRO A 408 21.35 -44.63 -17.16
CA PRO A 408 22.79 -44.76 -16.99
C PRO A 408 23.22 -44.86 -15.52
N ILE A 409 22.45 -44.33 -14.56
CA ILE A 409 22.72 -44.53 -13.13
C ILE A 409 22.49 -46.00 -12.72
N GLU A 410 21.43 -46.63 -13.21
CA GLU A 410 21.14 -48.05 -12.97
C GLU A 410 22.22 -48.97 -13.54
N GLN A 411 22.85 -48.57 -14.66
CA GLN A 411 23.96 -49.30 -15.25
C GLN A 411 25.26 -49.20 -14.47
N GLU A 412 25.49 -48.14 -13.69
CA GLU A 412 26.75 -47.90 -12.98
C GLU A 412 26.69 -48.26 -11.48
N LEU A 413 25.59 -47.93 -10.80
CA LEU A 413 25.48 -48.09 -9.35
C LEU A 413 24.88 -49.45 -8.97
N SER A 414 25.56 -50.18 -8.08
CA SER A 414 25.08 -51.45 -7.55
C SER A 414 24.07 -51.26 -6.40
N GLY A 415 23.19 -52.25 -6.18
CA GLY A 415 22.30 -52.30 -5.01
C GLY A 415 21.00 -51.51 -5.16
N ILE A 416 20.60 -51.18 -6.40
CA ILE A 416 19.33 -50.53 -6.70
C ILE A 416 18.22 -51.60 -6.77
N VAL A 417 17.17 -51.44 -5.97
CA VAL A 417 15.96 -52.30 -6.05
C VAL A 417 15.05 -51.80 -7.17
N HIS A 418 14.72 -50.51 -7.14
CA HIS A 418 13.94 -49.84 -8.18
C HIS A 418 14.50 -48.43 -8.42
N VAL A 419 14.93 -48.13 -9.65
CA VAL A 419 15.46 -46.81 -10.02
C VAL A 419 14.42 -45.69 -9.87
N SER A 420 13.12 -46.05 -9.94
CA SER A 420 11.98 -45.14 -9.76
C SER A 420 11.84 -44.58 -8.35
N TYR A 421 12.51 -45.14 -7.34
CA TYR A 421 12.51 -44.58 -5.98
C TYR A 421 13.11 -43.16 -5.91
N SER A 422 14.03 -42.84 -6.82
CA SER A 422 14.52 -41.46 -6.96
C SER A 422 13.41 -40.50 -7.41
N SER A 423 12.48 -40.94 -8.26
CA SER A 423 11.28 -40.16 -8.62
C SER A 423 10.33 -39.99 -7.43
N ILE A 424 10.16 -41.01 -6.59
CA ILE A 424 9.35 -40.89 -5.36
C ILE A 424 9.96 -39.83 -4.43
N ALA A 425 11.27 -39.90 -4.21
CA ALA A 425 11.99 -38.90 -3.41
C ALA A 425 11.83 -37.49 -3.98
N TYR A 426 11.91 -37.34 -5.31
CA TYR A 426 11.64 -36.09 -6.01
C TYR A 426 10.22 -35.56 -5.75
N TYR A 427 9.20 -36.40 -5.88
CA TYR A 427 7.80 -36.03 -5.68
C TYR A 427 7.50 -35.65 -4.22
N ILE A 428 8.07 -36.35 -3.25
CA ILE A 428 7.99 -35.95 -1.83
C ILE A 428 8.59 -34.56 -1.65
N GLY A 429 9.77 -34.33 -2.23
CA GLY A 429 10.41 -33.01 -2.25
C GLY A 429 9.51 -31.95 -2.89
N LEU A 430 8.92 -32.22 -4.05
CA LEU A 430 8.03 -31.32 -4.78
C LEU A 430 6.77 -30.94 -3.97
N ILE A 431 6.15 -31.90 -3.29
CA ILE A 431 4.96 -31.68 -2.45
C ILE A 431 5.33 -30.75 -1.29
N LEU A 432 6.41 -31.07 -0.57
CA LEU A 432 6.90 -30.23 0.53
C LEU A 432 7.29 -28.84 0.03
N GLY A 433 7.99 -28.76 -1.10
CA GLY A 433 8.43 -27.52 -1.73
C GLY A 433 7.27 -26.62 -2.16
N ALA A 434 6.29 -27.16 -2.86
CA ALA A 434 5.13 -26.40 -3.35
C ALA A 434 4.33 -25.78 -2.19
N SER A 435 4.09 -26.55 -1.12
CA SER A 435 3.42 -26.03 0.08
C SER A 435 4.30 -25.03 0.84
N CYS A 436 5.56 -25.37 1.12
CA CYS A 436 6.45 -24.51 1.91
C CYS A 436 6.77 -23.18 1.22
N TRP A 437 7.16 -23.21 -0.06
CA TRP A 437 7.49 -21.98 -0.80
C TRP A 437 6.25 -21.14 -1.11
N GLY A 438 5.10 -21.78 -1.38
CA GLY A 438 3.83 -21.06 -1.53
C GLY A 438 3.44 -20.30 -0.27
N ILE A 439 3.35 -21.00 0.87
CA ILE A 439 2.96 -20.40 2.16
C ILE A 439 4.01 -19.37 2.62
N SER A 440 5.30 -19.70 2.55
CA SER A 440 6.35 -18.77 2.97
C SER A 440 6.39 -17.49 2.14
N SER A 441 5.95 -17.52 0.88
CA SER A 441 5.88 -16.31 0.05
C SER A 441 4.79 -15.33 0.49
N ASP A 442 3.74 -15.81 1.15
CA ASP A 442 2.72 -14.98 1.79
C ASP A 442 3.23 -14.34 3.10
N LEU A 443 4.21 -14.96 3.77
CA LEU A 443 4.69 -14.53 5.09
C LEU A 443 5.98 -13.69 5.04
N ILE A 444 6.96 -14.11 4.24
CA ILE A 444 8.31 -13.54 4.21
C ILE A 444 8.48 -12.60 3.00
N GLY A 445 7.59 -12.72 2.01
CA GLY A 445 7.65 -12.03 0.72
C GLY A 445 8.04 -12.96 -0.42
N ARG A 446 7.79 -12.54 -1.66
CA ARG A 446 7.96 -13.38 -2.85
C ARG A 446 9.42 -13.40 -3.29
N ARG A 447 10.17 -12.32 -3.04
CA ARG A 447 11.54 -12.15 -3.55
C ARG A 447 12.56 -13.16 -2.99
N PRO A 448 12.58 -13.50 -1.69
CA PRO A 448 13.52 -14.49 -1.17
C PRO A 448 13.28 -15.88 -1.78
N ALA A 449 12.01 -16.30 -1.84
CA ALA A 449 11.62 -17.57 -2.45
C ALA A 449 11.97 -17.59 -3.95
N PHE A 450 11.67 -16.51 -4.69
CA PHE A 450 11.97 -16.39 -6.12
C PHE A 450 13.45 -16.60 -6.46
N ASN A 451 14.37 -16.14 -5.61
CA ASN A 451 15.81 -16.31 -5.85
C ASN A 451 16.36 -17.62 -5.24
N GLY A 452 15.87 -17.99 -4.06
CA GLY A 452 16.36 -19.15 -3.31
C GLY A 452 16.11 -20.46 -4.03
N THR A 453 14.94 -20.64 -4.65
CA THR A 453 14.57 -21.90 -5.31
C THR A 453 15.51 -22.24 -6.48
N VAL A 454 15.84 -21.28 -7.35
CA VAL A 454 16.75 -21.54 -8.49
C VAL A 454 18.19 -21.78 -8.02
N LEU A 455 18.64 -21.06 -6.99
CA LEU A 455 19.97 -21.25 -6.40
C LEU A 455 20.12 -22.67 -5.83
N ILE A 456 19.15 -23.10 -5.01
CA ILE A 456 19.15 -24.43 -4.39
C ILE A 456 19.11 -25.51 -5.48
N ALA A 457 18.23 -25.38 -6.47
CA ALA A 457 18.17 -26.32 -7.59
C ALA A 457 19.52 -26.42 -8.33
N GLY A 458 20.16 -25.29 -8.66
CA GLY A 458 21.45 -25.28 -9.37
C GLY A 458 22.59 -25.92 -8.58
N ILE A 459 22.73 -25.59 -7.29
CA ILE A 459 23.77 -26.18 -6.42
C ILE A 459 23.58 -27.68 -6.31
N PHE A 460 22.36 -28.13 -6.03
CA PHE A 460 22.10 -29.55 -5.77
C PHE A 460 22.09 -30.39 -7.07
N LEU A 461 21.73 -29.83 -8.23
CA LEU A 461 21.92 -30.48 -9.53
C LEU A 461 23.41 -30.77 -9.81
N CYS A 462 24.29 -29.78 -9.60
CA CYS A 462 25.74 -30.00 -9.71
C CYS A 462 26.25 -31.02 -8.69
N THR A 463 25.75 -30.95 -7.46
CA THR A 463 26.16 -31.85 -6.36
C THR A 463 25.71 -33.29 -6.63
N ALA A 464 24.53 -33.49 -7.22
CA ALA A 464 23.99 -34.81 -7.57
C ALA A 464 24.85 -35.55 -8.59
N ALA A 465 25.56 -34.84 -9.47
CA ALA A 465 26.55 -35.43 -10.37
C ALA A 465 27.73 -36.11 -9.64
N GLY A 466 28.02 -35.65 -8.42
CA GLY A 466 29.05 -36.22 -7.54
C GLY A 466 28.58 -37.42 -6.71
N SER A 467 27.31 -37.82 -6.80
CA SER A 467 26.78 -38.92 -6.00
C SER A 467 27.41 -40.27 -6.38
N MET A 468 27.78 -41.03 -5.35
CA MET A 468 28.47 -42.33 -5.48
C MET A 468 27.59 -43.52 -5.12
N ASN A 469 26.38 -43.28 -4.63
CA ASN A 469 25.39 -44.30 -4.34
C ASN A 469 23.98 -43.75 -4.57
N PHE A 470 23.04 -44.66 -4.81
CA PHE A 470 21.69 -44.31 -5.22
C PHE A 470 20.85 -43.66 -4.11
N VAL A 471 21.14 -43.97 -2.84
CA VAL A 471 20.47 -43.36 -1.69
C VAL A 471 20.84 -41.88 -1.58
N ALA A 472 22.13 -41.56 -1.71
CA ALA A 472 22.62 -40.18 -1.73
C ALA A 472 22.06 -39.41 -2.94
N PHE A 473 22.03 -40.02 -4.12
CA PHE A 473 21.39 -39.43 -5.31
C PHE A 473 19.92 -39.09 -5.03
N SER A 474 19.16 -40.04 -4.48
CA SER A 474 17.74 -39.85 -4.18
C SER A 474 17.50 -38.78 -3.10
N ALA A 475 18.34 -38.73 -2.07
CA ALA A 475 18.26 -37.69 -1.03
C ALA A 475 18.54 -36.29 -1.59
N LEU A 476 19.57 -36.15 -2.44
CA LEU A 476 19.84 -34.88 -3.14
C LEU A 476 18.68 -34.51 -4.06
N TRP A 477 18.06 -35.50 -4.71
CA TRP A 477 16.92 -35.27 -5.59
C TRP A 477 15.64 -34.87 -4.85
N ALA A 478 15.45 -35.32 -3.61
CA ALA A 478 14.40 -34.80 -2.73
C ALA A 478 14.61 -33.30 -2.46
N VAL A 479 15.85 -32.87 -2.18
CA VAL A 479 16.18 -31.45 -1.98
C VAL A 479 15.94 -30.65 -3.27
N ILE A 480 16.37 -31.15 -4.43
CA ILE A 480 16.07 -30.54 -5.74
C ILE A 480 14.55 -30.41 -5.93
N GLY A 481 13.78 -31.44 -5.55
CA GLY A 481 12.31 -31.42 -5.54
C GLY A 481 11.74 -30.29 -4.71
N THR A 482 12.26 -30.06 -3.50
CA THR A 482 11.79 -28.94 -2.66
C THR A 482 11.98 -27.58 -3.34
N ALA A 483 13.09 -27.40 -4.07
CA ALA A 483 13.36 -26.18 -4.81
C ALA A 483 12.48 -26.04 -6.06
N ALA A 484 12.37 -27.11 -6.85
CA ALA A 484 11.55 -27.16 -8.06
C ALA A 484 10.07 -26.86 -7.76
N GLY A 485 9.55 -27.38 -6.65
CA GLY A 485 8.15 -27.19 -6.23
C GLY A 485 7.77 -25.71 -6.01
N GLY A 486 8.73 -24.85 -5.66
CA GLY A 486 8.51 -23.42 -5.47
C GLY A 486 8.71 -22.56 -6.73
N ASN A 487 9.47 -23.03 -7.72
CA ASN A 487 9.87 -22.22 -8.88
C ASN A 487 8.69 -21.67 -9.68
N VAL A 488 7.72 -22.54 -10.00
CA VAL A 488 6.58 -22.19 -10.83
C VAL A 488 5.56 -21.34 -10.05
N PRO A 489 5.05 -21.76 -8.87
CA PRO A 489 4.06 -20.97 -8.13
C PRO A 489 4.57 -19.57 -7.76
N VAL A 490 5.77 -19.48 -7.19
CA VAL A 490 6.33 -18.19 -6.75
C VAL A 490 6.68 -17.31 -7.94
N GLY A 491 7.20 -17.89 -9.03
CA GLY A 491 7.49 -17.17 -10.26
C GLY A 491 6.23 -16.55 -10.89
N SER A 492 5.14 -17.31 -10.96
CA SER A 492 3.86 -16.83 -11.48
C SER A 492 3.29 -15.67 -10.65
N MET A 493 3.32 -15.78 -9.32
CA MET A 493 2.85 -14.70 -8.43
C MET A 493 3.70 -13.44 -8.55
N MET A 494 5.03 -13.60 -8.56
CA MET A 494 5.96 -12.49 -8.74
C MET A 494 5.70 -11.75 -10.06
N PHE A 495 5.47 -12.48 -11.15
CA PHE A 495 5.20 -11.86 -12.45
C PHE A 495 3.83 -11.16 -12.48
N LEU A 496 2.79 -11.82 -11.96
CA LEU A 496 1.42 -11.32 -11.94
C LEU A 496 1.29 -10.00 -11.16
N GLU A 497 2.03 -9.82 -10.07
CA GLU A 497 1.95 -8.61 -9.24
C GLU A 497 2.66 -7.38 -9.85
N PHE A 498 3.40 -7.54 -10.96
CA PHE A 498 4.12 -6.47 -11.65
C PHE A 498 3.66 -6.23 -13.11
N ILE A 499 2.77 -7.08 -13.64
CA ILE A 499 2.30 -6.96 -15.02
C ILE A 499 1.02 -6.11 -15.08
N PRO A 500 0.89 -5.21 -16.08
CA PRO A 500 -0.38 -4.53 -16.34
C PRO A 500 -1.48 -5.51 -16.73
N MET A 501 -2.73 -5.17 -16.42
CA MET A 501 -3.92 -5.99 -16.68
C MET A 501 -4.04 -6.33 -18.18
N SER A 502 -3.78 -5.36 -19.06
CA SER A 502 -3.85 -5.55 -20.52
C SER A 502 -2.92 -6.64 -21.06
N HIS A 503 -1.88 -7.00 -20.31
CA HIS A 503 -0.87 -7.99 -20.71
C HIS A 503 -0.87 -9.25 -19.86
N GLN A 504 -1.84 -9.44 -18.95
CA GLN A 504 -1.92 -10.62 -18.09
C GLN A 504 -1.89 -11.96 -18.85
N TYR A 505 -2.30 -11.99 -20.13
CA TYR A 505 -2.17 -13.19 -20.99
C TYR A 505 -0.73 -13.72 -21.10
N LEU A 506 0.29 -12.89 -20.84
CA LEU A 506 1.69 -13.32 -20.79
C LEU A 506 1.98 -14.27 -19.62
N LEU A 507 1.13 -14.30 -18.57
CA LEU A 507 1.22 -15.30 -17.52
C LEU A 507 0.99 -16.71 -18.08
N THR A 508 0.04 -16.87 -19.01
CA THR A 508 -0.19 -18.11 -19.75
C THR A 508 1.03 -18.45 -20.61
N ALA A 509 1.59 -17.46 -21.30
CA ALA A 509 2.77 -17.63 -22.14
C ALA A 509 4.04 -18.04 -21.36
N LEU A 510 4.13 -17.74 -20.04
CA LEU A 510 5.28 -18.14 -19.22
C LEU A 510 5.50 -19.66 -19.21
N THR A 511 4.44 -20.45 -19.36
CA THR A 511 4.54 -21.92 -19.42
C THR A 511 5.36 -22.39 -20.63
N ALA A 512 5.50 -21.59 -21.69
CA ALA A 512 6.36 -21.89 -22.83
C ALA A 512 7.84 -22.08 -22.42
N TRP A 513 8.29 -21.38 -21.37
CA TRP A 513 9.64 -21.52 -20.82
C TRP A 513 9.88 -22.90 -20.21
N TRP A 514 8.84 -23.54 -19.66
CA TRP A 514 8.93 -24.91 -19.16
C TRP A 514 9.17 -25.90 -20.30
N SER A 515 8.40 -25.77 -21.39
CA SER A 515 8.57 -26.57 -22.61
C SER A 515 9.93 -26.30 -23.28
N LEU A 516 10.44 -25.07 -23.21
CA LEU A 516 11.81 -24.76 -23.64
C LEU A 516 12.85 -25.48 -22.77
N GLY A 517 12.65 -25.53 -21.46
CA GLY A 517 13.48 -26.34 -20.56
C GLY A 517 13.49 -27.82 -20.98
N GLN A 518 12.34 -28.35 -21.37
CA GLN A 518 12.20 -29.72 -21.85
C GLN A 518 13.05 -29.98 -23.10
N LEU A 519 13.02 -29.03 -24.05
CA LEU A 519 13.85 -29.10 -25.24
C LEU A 519 15.35 -29.04 -24.90
N ILE A 520 15.76 -28.17 -23.98
CA ILE A 520 17.16 -28.04 -23.56
C ILE A 520 17.64 -29.35 -22.91
N VAL A 521 16.89 -29.92 -21.97
CA VAL A 521 17.24 -31.21 -21.34
C VAL A 521 17.37 -32.29 -22.40
N SER A 522 16.42 -32.39 -23.32
CA SER A 522 16.44 -33.39 -24.39
C SER A 522 17.67 -33.26 -25.30
N LEU A 523 18.06 -32.03 -25.66
CA LEU A 523 19.25 -31.76 -26.47
C LEU A 523 20.55 -32.07 -25.71
N VAL A 524 20.67 -31.62 -24.46
CA VAL A 524 21.84 -31.88 -23.61
C VAL A 524 21.99 -33.38 -23.35
N ALA A 525 20.89 -34.06 -23.04
CA ALA A 525 20.85 -35.51 -22.87
C ALA A 525 21.25 -36.23 -24.17
N TRP A 526 20.77 -35.78 -25.33
CA TRP A 526 21.18 -36.37 -26.61
C TRP A 526 22.69 -36.24 -26.83
N VAL A 527 23.27 -35.07 -26.59
CA VAL A 527 24.71 -34.85 -26.77
C VAL A 527 25.55 -35.69 -25.80
N PHE A 528 25.23 -35.70 -24.51
CA PHE A 528 26.06 -36.39 -23.53
C PHE A 528 25.73 -37.87 -23.37
N LEU A 529 24.44 -38.23 -23.29
CA LEU A 529 24.06 -39.61 -23.00
C LEU A 529 24.23 -40.53 -24.21
N ALA A 530 24.03 -40.04 -25.44
CA ALA A 530 24.23 -40.87 -26.62
C ALA A 530 25.71 -41.15 -26.93
N ASN A 531 26.64 -40.32 -26.42
CA ASN A 531 28.07 -40.42 -26.75
C ASN A 531 28.95 -40.87 -25.57
N PHE A 532 28.52 -40.67 -24.31
CA PHE A 532 29.34 -40.89 -23.11
C PHE A 532 28.63 -41.77 -22.06
N SER A 533 27.74 -42.65 -22.49
CA SER A 533 27.11 -43.67 -21.61
C SER A 533 27.47 -45.07 -22.07
N CYS A 534 27.38 -46.02 -21.15
CA CYS A 534 27.52 -47.43 -21.46
C CYS A 534 26.43 -47.93 -22.44
N PRO A 535 26.68 -49.04 -23.16
CA PRO A 535 25.65 -49.70 -23.96
C PRO A 535 24.39 -50.02 -23.12
N THR A 536 23.21 -50.00 -23.74
CA THR A 536 21.91 -50.18 -23.05
C THR A 536 21.75 -51.50 -22.30
N ASN A 537 22.52 -52.53 -22.68
CA ASN A 537 22.55 -53.85 -22.05
C ASN A 537 23.66 -54.02 -20.98
N ALA A 538 24.38 -52.96 -20.64
CA ALA A 538 25.45 -53.02 -19.63
C ALA A 538 24.89 -53.17 -18.21
N THR A 539 25.66 -53.83 -17.35
CA THR A 539 25.36 -54.02 -15.91
C THR A 539 26.38 -53.26 -15.05
N PRO A 540 26.13 -53.07 -13.74
CA PRO A 540 27.11 -52.47 -12.82
C PRO A 540 28.49 -53.14 -12.82
N ALA A 541 28.57 -54.42 -13.18
CA ALA A 541 29.85 -55.14 -13.30
C ALA A 541 30.61 -54.81 -14.60
N THR A 542 29.90 -54.40 -15.66
CA THR A 542 30.45 -54.19 -17.01
C THR A 542 30.48 -52.72 -17.44
N CYS A 543 29.96 -51.81 -16.62
CA CYS A 543 29.92 -50.38 -16.91
C CYS A 543 30.83 -49.60 -15.94
N PRO A 544 32.13 -49.45 -16.26
CA PRO A 544 33.02 -48.68 -15.41
C PRO A 544 32.67 -47.19 -15.48
N ARG A 545 32.74 -46.50 -14.33
CA ARG A 545 32.44 -45.06 -14.21
C ARG A 545 33.05 -44.18 -15.31
N ARG A 546 34.29 -44.47 -15.72
CA ARG A 546 35.01 -43.69 -16.76
C ARG A 546 34.30 -43.67 -18.12
N GLU A 547 33.53 -44.71 -18.42
CA GLU A 547 32.79 -44.90 -19.69
C GLU A 547 31.33 -44.43 -19.56
N ASN A 548 30.88 -44.04 -18.35
CA ASN A 548 29.51 -43.63 -18.05
C ASN A 548 29.43 -42.20 -17.49
N MET A 549 30.26 -41.30 -18.03
CA MET A 549 30.32 -39.90 -17.55
C MET A 549 29.17 -39.03 -18.08
N GLY A 550 28.40 -39.51 -19.06
CA GLY A 550 27.35 -38.75 -19.73
C GLY A 550 26.31 -38.16 -18.78
N TRP A 551 25.82 -38.95 -17.81
CA TRP A 551 24.81 -38.46 -16.87
C TRP A 551 25.36 -37.37 -15.94
N ARG A 552 26.64 -37.45 -15.57
CA ARG A 552 27.31 -36.41 -14.78
C ARG A 552 27.49 -35.13 -15.57
N TYR A 553 27.90 -35.22 -16.83
CA TYR A 553 28.03 -34.06 -17.71
C TYR A 553 26.68 -33.37 -17.93
N THR A 554 25.61 -34.16 -18.10
CA THR A 554 24.24 -33.63 -18.17
C THR A 554 23.90 -32.84 -16.90
N LEU A 555 24.06 -33.44 -15.71
CA LEU A 555 23.72 -32.77 -14.44
C LEU A 555 24.57 -31.53 -14.15
N ILE A 556 25.88 -31.59 -14.39
CA ILE A 556 26.78 -30.44 -14.23
C ILE A 556 26.38 -29.31 -15.19
N THR A 557 26.05 -29.63 -16.43
CA THR A 557 25.65 -28.63 -17.43
C THR A 557 24.34 -27.95 -17.04
N LEU A 558 23.31 -28.74 -16.69
CA LEU A 558 22.02 -28.20 -16.25
C LEU A 558 22.14 -27.40 -14.95
N GLY A 559 22.92 -27.89 -13.99
CA GLY A 559 23.20 -27.19 -12.73
C GLY A 559 23.99 -25.88 -12.95
N ALA A 560 25.03 -25.90 -13.78
CA ALA A 560 25.81 -24.71 -14.11
C ALA A 560 24.96 -23.64 -14.82
N MET A 561 24.10 -24.04 -15.78
CA MET A 561 23.13 -23.14 -16.41
C MET A 561 22.18 -22.52 -15.37
N SER A 562 21.69 -23.32 -14.43
CA SER A 562 20.82 -22.86 -13.34
C SER A 562 21.52 -21.84 -12.43
N LEU A 563 22.81 -22.05 -12.14
CA LEU A 563 23.64 -21.11 -11.37
C LEU A 563 23.87 -19.80 -12.15
N VAL A 564 24.09 -19.87 -13.47
CA VAL A 564 24.17 -18.67 -14.33
C VAL A 564 22.86 -17.89 -14.29
N PHE A 565 21.71 -18.57 -14.42
CA PHE A 565 20.41 -17.92 -14.30
C PHE A 565 20.21 -17.26 -12.93
N THR A 566 20.70 -17.90 -11.87
CA THR A 566 20.67 -17.33 -10.51
C THR A 566 21.53 -16.07 -10.43
N LEU A 567 22.75 -16.08 -10.98
CA LEU A 567 23.62 -14.91 -11.01
C LEU A 567 22.98 -13.75 -11.79
N ILE A 568 22.31 -14.05 -12.92
CA ILE A 568 21.56 -13.04 -13.67
C ILE A 568 20.43 -12.45 -12.82
N ARG A 569 19.64 -13.29 -12.13
CA ARG A 569 18.56 -12.83 -11.23
C ARG A 569 19.09 -11.96 -10.09
N LEU A 570 20.22 -12.29 -9.49
CA LEU A 570 20.76 -11.58 -8.33
C LEU A 570 21.53 -10.30 -8.69
N LEU A 571 22.33 -10.33 -9.76
CA LEU A 571 23.28 -9.26 -10.09
C LEU A 571 22.80 -8.33 -11.19
N ALA A 572 22.11 -8.86 -12.22
CA ALA A 572 21.74 -8.09 -13.40
C ALA A 572 20.35 -7.44 -13.30
N PHE A 573 19.49 -7.91 -12.38
CA PHE A 573 18.13 -7.42 -12.23
C PHE A 573 17.72 -7.24 -10.77
N LYS A 574 17.86 -6.01 -10.26
CA LYS A 574 17.45 -5.68 -8.89
C LYS A 574 15.92 -5.58 -8.84
N LEU A 575 15.30 -6.64 -8.33
CA LEU A 575 13.85 -6.78 -8.19
C LEU A 575 13.40 -6.24 -6.82
N PRO A 576 12.50 -5.25 -6.74
CA PRO A 576 11.83 -4.90 -5.49
C PRO A 576 10.89 -6.04 -5.05
N GLU A 577 10.44 -5.99 -3.79
CA GLU A 577 9.35 -6.87 -3.36
C GLU A 577 8.03 -6.42 -4.00
N THR A 578 7.06 -7.33 -4.13
CA THR A 578 5.83 -7.04 -4.86
C THR A 578 4.94 -6.01 -4.12
N PRO A 579 4.33 -5.04 -4.83
CA PRO A 579 3.54 -3.98 -4.21
C PRO A 579 2.34 -4.51 -3.40
N ARG A 580 1.64 -5.53 -3.90
CA ARG A 580 0.44 -6.09 -3.23
C ARG A 580 0.79 -6.86 -1.96
N TYR A 581 1.93 -7.55 -1.93
CA TYR A 581 2.46 -8.07 -0.66
C TYR A 581 2.77 -6.96 0.34
N LEU A 582 3.43 -5.89 -0.10
CA LEU A 582 3.78 -4.78 0.79
C LEU A 582 2.53 -4.12 1.39
N LEU A 583 1.48 -3.92 0.58
CA LEU A 583 0.17 -3.46 1.06
C LEU A 583 -0.47 -4.43 2.07
N SER A 584 -0.38 -5.74 1.86
CA SER A 584 -0.96 -6.72 2.81
C SER A 584 -0.23 -6.74 4.15
N GLN A 585 1.04 -6.31 4.17
CA GLN A 585 1.83 -6.12 5.39
C GLN A 585 1.68 -4.70 5.99
N GLY A 586 0.82 -3.85 5.43
CA GLY A 586 0.64 -2.45 5.88
C GLY A 586 1.80 -1.52 5.54
N ARG A 587 2.73 -1.95 4.68
CA ARG A 587 3.94 -1.19 4.28
C ARG A 587 3.67 -0.34 3.05
N ASP A 588 2.78 0.63 3.19
CA ASP A 588 2.27 1.44 2.09
C ASP A 588 3.37 2.24 1.38
N GLN A 589 4.29 2.85 2.13
CA GLN A 589 5.40 3.61 1.54
C GLN A 589 6.34 2.74 0.69
N ASP A 590 6.59 1.50 1.12
CA ASP A 590 7.40 0.56 0.34
C ASP A 590 6.65 0.10 -0.92
N ALA A 591 5.33 -0.05 -0.85
CA ALA A 591 4.50 -0.38 -2.01
C ALA A 591 4.54 0.75 -3.05
N VAL A 592 4.47 2.01 -2.62
CA VAL A 592 4.64 3.20 -3.47
C VAL A 592 6.01 3.18 -4.15
N GLU A 593 7.08 2.97 -3.37
CA GLU A 593 8.45 2.90 -3.90
C GLU A 593 8.64 1.74 -4.90
N ALA A 594 8.00 0.59 -4.67
CA ALA A 594 8.02 -0.54 -5.59
C ALA A 594 7.37 -0.22 -6.94
N VAL A 595 6.19 0.44 -6.95
CA VAL A 595 5.52 0.89 -8.18
C VAL A 595 6.34 1.96 -8.90
N ASN A 596 6.81 2.97 -8.16
CA ASN A 596 7.60 4.06 -8.73
C ASN A 596 8.99 3.61 -9.20
N TYR A 597 9.55 2.55 -8.61
CA TYR A 597 10.75 1.88 -9.15
C TYR A 597 10.49 1.32 -10.56
N VAL A 598 9.34 0.67 -10.77
CA VAL A 598 8.96 0.16 -12.11
C VAL A 598 8.78 1.31 -13.09
N ALA A 599 8.10 2.39 -12.69
CA ALA A 599 7.92 3.59 -13.51
C ALA A 599 9.28 4.16 -13.96
N ARG A 600 10.24 4.34 -13.04
CA ARG A 600 11.60 4.82 -13.31
C ARG A 600 12.35 3.89 -14.27
N GLN A 601 12.29 2.57 -14.08
CA GLN A 601 12.94 1.60 -14.97
C GLN A 601 12.38 1.62 -16.40
N ASN A 602 11.10 2.00 -16.54
CA ASN A 602 10.42 2.14 -17.82
C ASN A 602 10.53 3.53 -18.44
N GLY A 603 11.13 4.51 -17.74
CA GLY A 603 11.19 5.90 -18.19
C GLY A 603 9.83 6.60 -18.22
N ARG A 604 8.92 6.20 -17.32
CA ARG A 604 7.57 6.77 -17.15
C ARG A 604 7.54 7.66 -15.90
N PRO A 605 6.62 8.65 -15.84
CA PRO A 605 6.41 9.42 -14.61
C PRO A 605 5.93 8.51 -13.48
N GLU A 606 6.28 8.86 -12.23
CA GLU A 606 5.88 8.13 -11.03
C GLU A 606 4.38 8.35 -10.78
N PRO A 607 3.52 7.30 -10.94
CA PRO A 607 2.08 7.48 -10.94
C PRO A 607 1.43 7.35 -9.56
N LEU A 608 2.16 6.80 -8.58
CA LEU A 608 1.60 6.47 -7.28
C LEU A 608 2.28 7.31 -6.19
N THR A 609 1.48 7.87 -5.29
CA THR A 609 1.97 8.59 -4.11
C THR A 609 1.37 8.02 -2.85
N ILE A 610 2.08 8.17 -1.73
CA ILE A 610 1.56 7.75 -0.41
C ILE A 610 0.27 8.48 -0.03
N GLY A 611 0.09 9.71 -0.52
CA GLY A 611 -1.13 10.48 -0.31
C GLY A 611 -2.36 9.78 -0.88
N MET A 612 -2.24 9.11 -2.03
CA MET A 612 -3.36 8.40 -2.65
C MET A 612 -3.77 7.15 -1.84
N LEU A 613 -2.81 6.42 -1.27
CA LEU A 613 -3.10 5.27 -0.41
C LEU A 613 -3.70 5.72 0.93
N ARG A 614 -3.17 6.79 1.53
CA ARG A 614 -3.71 7.37 2.77
C ARG A 614 -5.09 7.98 2.57
N GLU A 615 -5.39 8.54 1.40
CA GLU A 615 -6.73 9.02 1.07
C GLU A 615 -7.76 7.88 1.11
N ILE A 616 -7.39 6.68 0.66
CA ILE A 616 -8.23 5.49 0.77
C ILE A 616 -8.47 5.14 2.24
N ASP A 617 -7.44 5.20 3.09
CA ASP A 617 -7.60 4.94 4.52
C ASP A 617 -8.52 5.96 5.20
N ILE A 618 -8.33 7.24 4.88
CA ILE A 618 -9.16 8.34 5.39
C ILE A 618 -10.62 8.19 4.94
N ARG A 619 -10.86 7.79 3.69
CA ARG A 619 -12.22 7.58 3.15
C ARG A 619 -12.94 6.42 3.83
N LEU A 620 -12.21 5.41 4.30
CA LEU A 620 -12.76 4.19 4.88
C LEU A 620 -12.76 4.17 6.41
N ASP A 621 -12.39 5.28 7.05
CA ASP A 621 -12.32 5.39 8.51
C ASP A 621 -11.41 4.31 9.16
N THR A 622 -10.44 3.84 8.38
CA THR A 622 -9.38 2.95 8.87
C THR A 622 -8.23 3.82 9.34
N THR A 623 -7.72 3.60 10.56
CA THR A 623 -6.50 4.24 11.04
C THR A 623 -5.43 4.09 9.96
N PRO A 624 -4.82 5.19 9.45
CA PRO A 624 -3.71 5.07 8.52
C PRO A 624 -2.68 4.16 9.16
N SER A 625 -2.19 3.17 8.42
CA SER A 625 -1.12 2.29 8.88
C SER A 625 -0.06 3.20 9.49
N GLU A 626 0.19 3.06 10.79
CA GLU A 626 1.24 3.83 11.45
C GLU A 626 2.51 3.56 10.63
N ASP A 627 3.01 4.60 9.96
CA ASP A 627 4.38 4.58 9.45
C ASP A 627 5.28 4.63 10.68
N GLY A 628 5.37 3.48 11.35
CA GLY A 628 6.47 3.19 12.21
C GLY A 628 7.70 3.40 11.35
N ALA A 629 8.60 4.26 11.83
CA ALA A 629 10.01 4.04 11.63
C ALA A 629 10.32 2.61 12.10
N HIS A 630 10.04 1.62 11.24
CA HIS A 630 10.50 0.27 11.44
C HIS A 630 12.00 0.35 11.20
N ALA A 631 12.72 0.61 12.29
CA ALA A 631 14.05 0.07 12.48
C ALA A 631 14.02 -1.32 11.89
N ARG A 632 14.78 -1.54 10.81
CA ARG A 632 14.87 -2.80 10.04
C ARG A 632 14.52 -3.98 10.95
N ILE A 633 13.25 -4.41 10.92
CA ILE A 633 12.82 -5.53 11.75
C ILE A 633 13.65 -6.71 11.24
N SER A 634 14.36 -7.36 12.16
CA SER A 634 15.18 -8.51 11.82
C SER A 634 14.28 -9.55 11.16
N ILE A 635 14.76 -10.21 10.10
CA ILE A 635 14.03 -11.30 9.44
C ILE A 635 13.52 -12.34 10.46
N LYS A 636 14.24 -12.50 11.59
CA LYS A 636 13.84 -13.37 12.70
C LYS A 636 12.58 -12.89 13.45
N ASP A 637 12.45 -11.60 13.69
CA ASP A 637 11.31 -11.03 14.43
C ASP A 637 10.05 -11.04 13.54
N MET A 638 10.20 -10.72 12.25
CA MET A 638 9.14 -10.86 11.24
C MET A 638 8.66 -12.32 11.10
N ILE A 639 9.59 -13.28 11.05
CA ILE A 639 9.22 -14.72 11.02
C ILE A 639 8.52 -15.14 12.32
N ALA A 640 8.97 -14.66 13.48
CA ALA A 640 8.37 -15.03 14.76
C ALA A 640 6.95 -14.45 14.95
N GLU A 641 6.73 -13.23 14.48
CA GLU A 641 5.42 -12.56 14.50
C GLU A 641 4.46 -13.21 13.49
N ASN A 642 4.92 -13.47 12.26
CA ASN A 642 4.12 -14.13 11.23
C ASN A 642 3.85 -15.62 11.50
N MET A 643 4.75 -16.31 12.22
CA MET A 643 4.46 -17.67 12.71
C MET A 643 3.47 -17.68 13.90
N ARG A 644 3.33 -16.57 14.65
CA ARG A 644 2.30 -16.44 15.70
C ARG A 644 0.90 -16.20 15.11
N THR A 645 0.79 -15.49 13.99
CA THR A 645 -0.44 -15.31 13.19
C THR A 645 -0.79 -16.51 12.31
N PHE A 646 0.08 -17.54 12.20
CA PHE A 646 -0.17 -18.79 11.46
C PHE A 646 -1.31 -19.68 12.05
N LYS A 647 -2.24 -19.12 12.82
CA LYS A 647 -3.45 -19.80 13.30
C LYS A 647 -4.53 -19.88 12.21
N GLY A 648 -4.20 -20.52 11.08
CA GLY A 648 -5.19 -20.91 10.06
C GLY A 648 -5.91 -19.77 9.33
N GLU A 649 -5.58 -18.51 9.56
CA GLU A 649 -6.28 -17.36 8.98
C GLU A 649 -6.20 -17.33 7.45
N HIS A 650 -5.02 -17.64 6.87
CA HIS A 650 -4.86 -17.72 5.41
C HIS A 650 -5.75 -18.80 4.79
N TYR A 651 -5.87 -19.97 5.41
CA TYR A 651 -6.78 -21.01 4.93
C TYR A 651 -8.24 -20.61 5.14
N ARG A 652 -8.59 -20.03 6.29
CA ARG A 652 -9.95 -19.55 6.57
C ARG A 652 -10.40 -18.48 5.57
N ALA A 653 -9.50 -17.60 5.15
CA ALA A 653 -9.77 -16.57 4.17
C ALA A 653 -10.11 -17.13 2.77
N LEU A 654 -9.56 -18.28 2.38
CA LEU A 654 -9.92 -18.98 1.13
C LEU A 654 -11.35 -19.57 1.18
N PHE A 655 -11.92 -19.68 2.38
CA PHE A 655 -13.30 -20.16 2.60
C PHE A 655 -14.21 -19.06 3.16
N ALA A 656 -13.87 -17.78 2.96
CA ALA A 656 -14.60 -16.64 3.52
C ALA A 656 -16.01 -16.48 2.93
N THR A 657 -16.18 -16.73 1.62
CA THR A 657 -17.49 -16.69 0.94
C THR A 657 -17.86 -18.04 0.37
N SER A 658 -19.16 -18.30 0.13
CA SER A 658 -19.60 -19.56 -0.47
C SER A 658 -19.11 -19.73 -1.91
N LYS A 659 -19.02 -18.62 -2.67
CA LYS A 659 -18.48 -18.62 -4.04
C LYS A 659 -16.98 -18.93 -4.05
N LEU A 660 -16.18 -18.25 -3.22
CA LEU A 660 -14.73 -18.49 -3.12
C LEU A 660 -14.42 -19.89 -2.57
N SER A 661 -15.21 -20.37 -1.61
CA SER A 661 -15.08 -21.75 -1.09
C SER A 661 -15.29 -22.79 -2.19
N ARG A 662 -16.37 -22.67 -2.96
CA ARG A 662 -16.66 -23.56 -4.10
C ARG A 662 -15.56 -23.46 -5.15
N HIS A 663 -15.09 -22.25 -5.44
CA HIS A 663 -13.99 -22.01 -6.38
C HIS A 663 -12.71 -22.73 -5.96
N THR A 664 -12.29 -22.54 -4.70
CA THR A 664 -11.09 -23.16 -4.12
C THR A 664 -11.15 -24.67 -4.21
N ILE A 665 -12.28 -25.28 -3.82
CA ILE A 665 -12.47 -26.73 -3.88
C ILE A 665 -12.38 -27.26 -5.31
N ILE A 666 -13.08 -26.61 -6.26
CA ILE A 666 -13.08 -27.05 -7.66
C ILE A 666 -11.66 -26.94 -8.25
N ILE A 667 -10.94 -25.84 -8.03
CA ILE A 667 -9.55 -25.71 -8.47
C ILE A 667 -8.69 -26.83 -7.88
N TRP A 668 -8.76 -27.08 -6.58
CA TRP A 668 -7.95 -28.12 -5.95
C TRP A 668 -8.26 -29.52 -6.48
N VAL A 669 -9.53 -29.81 -6.77
CA VAL A 669 -9.93 -31.06 -7.42
C VAL A 669 -9.42 -31.12 -8.86
N ILE A 670 -9.47 -30.03 -9.63
CA ILE A 670 -8.90 -29.96 -10.99
C ILE A 670 -7.41 -30.30 -10.95
N TRP A 671 -6.63 -29.63 -10.08
CA TRP A 671 -5.19 -29.85 -9.94
C TRP A 671 -4.85 -31.28 -9.51
N LEU A 672 -5.58 -31.85 -8.54
CA LEU A 672 -5.40 -33.24 -8.15
C LEU A 672 -5.71 -34.20 -9.30
N THR A 673 -6.83 -33.99 -9.99
CA THR A 673 -7.31 -34.87 -11.06
C THR A 673 -6.37 -34.86 -12.25
N ILE A 674 -5.94 -33.68 -12.70
CA ILE A 674 -4.99 -33.56 -13.81
C ILE A 674 -3.59 -34.04 -13.41
N GLY A 675 -3.22 -33.85 -12.15
CA GLY A 675 -1.99 -34.38 -11.56
C GLY A 675 -1.92 -35.90 -11.57
N ILE A 676 -3.07 -36.59 -11.54
CA ILE A 676 -3.12 -38.04 -11.78
C ILE A 676 -3.18 -38.32 -13.28
N GLY A 677 -4.10 -37.68 -14.00
CA GLY A 677 -4.39 -37.99 -15.40
C GLY A 677 -3.19 -37.82 -16.34
N TYR A 678 -2.45 -36.71 -16.24
CA TYR A 678 -1.32 -36.46 -17.13
C TYR A 678 -0.17 -37.46 -16.90
N PRO A 679 0.41 -37.62 -15.69
CA PRO A 679 1.49 -38.58 -15.46
C PRO A 679 1.05 -40.02 -15.70
N LEU A 680 -0.21 -40.38 -15.44
CA LEU A 680 -0.72 -41.72 -15.72
C LEU A 680 -0.66 -42.05 -17.22
N TYR A 681 -0.86 -41.08 -18.10
CA TYR A 681 -0.68 -41.30 -19.53
C TYR A 681 0.80 -41.48 -19.88
N PHE A 682 1.65 -40.53 -19.49
CA PHE A 682 3.07 -40.53 -19.89
C PHE A 682 3.90 -41.65 -19.27
N ASN A 683 3.58 -42.09 -18.05
CA ASN A 683 4.30 -43.19 -17.40
C ASN A 683 4.00 -44.55 -18.06
N PHE A 684 2.78 -44.76 -18.55
CA PHE A 684 2.36 -46.02 -19.17
C PHE A 684 2.57 -46.07 -20.67
N LEU A 685 2.69 -44.91 -21.31
CA LEU A 685 2.83 -44.83 -22.75
C LEU A 685 4.02 -45.66 -23.28
N PRO A 686 5.23 -45.63 -22.70
CA PRO A 686 6.35 -46.47 -23.15
C PRO A 686 6.03 -47.97 -23.10
N SER A 687 5.50 -48.45 -21.98
CA SER A 687 5.13 -49.85 -21.79
C SER A 687 4.03 -50.30 -22.75
N TYR A 688 3.06 -49.43 -23.05
CA TYR A 688 2.04 -49.70 -24.06
C TYR A 688 2.64 -49.76 -25.48
N LEU A 689 3.55 -48.85 -25.81
CA LEU A 689 4.21 -48.81 -27.11
C LEU A 689 5.08 -50.05 -27.34
N GLU A 690 5.75 -50.59 -26.31
CA GLU A 690 6.50 -51.86 -26.39
C GLU A 690 5.62 -53.06 -26.78
N THR A 691 4.34 -53.05 -26.40
CA THR A 691 3.40 -54.11 -26.82
C THR A 691 2.97 -54.00 -28.29
N LYS A 692 3.12 -52.81 -28.91
CA LYS A 692 2.66 -52.52 -30.27
C LYS A 692 3.79 -52.43 -31.29
N PHE A 693 4.97 -51.99 -30.86
CA PHE A 693 6.13 -51.72 -31.68
C PHE A 693 7.33 -52.48 -31.12
N THR A 694 7.85 -53.44 -31.88
CA THR A 694 9.03 -54.24 -31.54
C THR A 694 10.32 -53.70 -32.17
N ASP A 695 10.31 -52.49 -32.71
CA ASP A 695 11.46 -51.90 -33.39
C ASP A 695 12.60 -51.63 -32.39
N GLY A 696 13.80 -52.11 -32.73
CA GLY A 696 15.04 -51.90 -31.97
C GLY A 696 15.35 -50.40 -31.81
N SER A 697 14.86 -49.81 -30.73
CA SER A 697 14.96 -48.37 -30.48
C SER A 697 16.37 -48.02 -30.03
N SER A 698 17.15 -47.43 -30.94
CA SER A 698 18.43 -46.84 -30.58
C SER A 698 18.22 -45.64 -29.66
N LEU A 699 19.16 -45.38 -28.74
CA LEU A 699 19.15 -44.17 -27.90
C LEU A 699 18.97 -42.89 -28.74
N TYR A 700 19.56 -42.87 -29.93
CA TYR A 700 19.39 -41.81 -30.93
C TYR A 700 17.92 -41.58 -31.30
N LEU A 701 17.16 -42.63 -31.59
CA LEU A 701 15.76 -42.54 -32.01
C LEU A 701 14.88 -41.96 -30.88
N THR A 702 15.13 -42.41 -29.64
CA THR A 702 14.41 -41.96 -28.45
C THR A 702 14.62 -40.47 -28.20
N TYR A 703 15.87 -40.02 -28.10
CA TYR A 703 16.16 -38.60 -27.84
C TYR A 703 15.77 -37.69 -29.02
N ARG A 704 15.90 -38.15 -30.27
CA ARG A 704 15.38 -37.43 -31.44
C ARG A 704 13.88 -37.18 -31.32
N ASN A 705 13.10 -38.21 -30.99
CA ASN A 705 11.66 -38.08 -30.84
C ASN A 705 11.30 -37.16 -29.68
N TYR A 706 12.01 -37.23 -28.54
CA TYR A 706 11.84 -36.28 -27.43
C TYR A 706 12.13 -34.83 -27.83
N CYS A 707 13.19 -34.57 -28.60
CA CYS A 707 13.47 -33.24 -29.10
C CYS A 707 12.34 -32.71 -30.01
N ILE A 708 11.81 -33.55 -30.91
CA ILE A 708 10.70 -33.17 -31.80
C ILE A 708 9.44 -32.84 -30.99
N THR A 709 9.02 -33.73 -30.08
CA THR A 709 7.80 -33.52 -29.29
C THR A 709 7.92 -32.33 -28.34
N SER A 710 9.10 -32.08 -27.78
CA SER A 710 9.38 -30.94 -26.90
C SER A 710 9.39 -29.62 -27.67
N ALA A 711 10.03 -29.58 -28.85
CA ALA A 711 10.07 -28.38 -29.68
C ALA A 711 8.66 -27.95 -30.14
N VAL A 712 7.85 -28.91 -30.56
CA VAL A 712 6.46 -28.66 -30.97
C VAL A 712 5.58 -28.30 -29.77
N GLY A 713 5.84 -28.87 -28.59
CA GLY A 713 5.10 -28.58 -27.35
C GLY A 713 5.12 -27.10 -26.95
N ILE A 714 6.16 -26.34 -27.30
CA ILE A 714 6.26 -24.89 -27.05
C ILE A 714 5.09 -24.10 -27.69
N VAL A 715 4.52 -24.61 -28.78
CA VAL A 715 3.38 -23.98 -29.46
C VAL A 715 2.12 -23.99 -28.60
N GLY A 716 1.96 -24.98 -27.71
CA GLY A 716 0.79 -25.11 -26.83
C GLY A 716 0.57 -23.87 -25.96
N PRO A 717 1.53 -23.50 -25.08
CA PRO A 717 1.38 -22.34 -24.22
C PRO A 717 1.28 -21.00 -24.97
N LEU A 718 1.97 -20.86 -26.11
CA LEU A 718 1.91 -19.64 -26.92
C LEU A 718 0.53 -19.46 -27.58
N SER A 719 -0.06 -20.56 -28.08
CA SER A 719 -1.42 -20.53 -28.63
C SER A 719 -2.47 -20.36 -27.53
N ALA A 720 -2.24 -20.91 -26.32
CA ALA A 720 -3.08 -20.67 -25.15
C ALA A 720 -3.12 -19.19 -24.76
N ALA A 721 -1.96 -18.52 -24.76
CA ALA A 721 -1.87 -17.09 -24.45
C ALA A 721 -2.72 -16.23 -25.41
N VAL A 722 -2.80 -16.61 -26.68
CA VAL A 722 -3.70 -15.95 -27.66
C VAL A 722 -5.16 -16.35 -27.41
N GLY A 723 -5.42 -17.63 -27.14
CA GLY A 723 -6.77 -18.17 -26.95
C GLY A 723 -7.50 -17.57 -25.74
N VAL A 724 -6.80 -17.36 -24.61
CA VAL A 724 -7.41 -16.80 -23.39
C VAL A 724 -7.79 -15.32 -23.50
N ASN A 725 -7.28 -14.63 -24.53
CA ASN A 725 -7.61 -13.22 -24.79
C ASN A 725 -8.86 -13.06 -25.68
N THR A 726 -9.53 -14.16 -26.02
CA THR A 726 -10.81 -14.16 -26.75
C THR A 726 -11.99 -14.04 -25.79
N THR A 727 -13.20 -13.86 -26.32
CA THR A 727 -14.44 -13.80 -25.54
C THR A 727 -14.75 -15.05 -24.72
N LEU A 728 -14.05 -16.17 -24.98
CA LEU A 728 -14.17 -17.40 -24.19
C LEU A 728 -13.42 -17.34 -22.86
N GLY A 729 -12.52 -16.36 -22.64
CA GLY A 729 -11.81 -16.22 -21.37
C GLY A 729 -10.95 -17.43 -21.00
N ARG A 730 -10.53 -17.52 -19.72
CA ARG A 730 -9.65 -18.60 -19.23
C ARG A 730 -10.44 -19.84 -18.80
N ARG A 731 -11.62 -19.66 -18.19
CA ARG A 731 -12.47 -20.76 -17.70
C ARG A 731 -12.86 -21.70 -18.82
N TYR A 732 -13.41 -21.15 -19.91
CA TYR A 732 -13.90 -21.99 -21.00
C TYR A 732 -12.76 -22.56 -21.84
N MET A 733 -11.67 -21.82 -22.03
CA MET A 733 -10.50 -22.33 -22.74
C MET A 733 -9.86 -23.51 -22.01
N MET A 734 -9.78 -23.48 -20.68
CA MET A 734 -9.33 -24.63 -19.87
C MET A 734 -10.26 -25.84 -20.07
N GLY A 735 -11.58 -25.63 -20.00
CA GLY A 735 -12.57 -26.69 -20.18
C GLY A 735 -12.54 -27.34 -21.58
N ILE A 736 -12.53 -26.52 -22.62
CA ILE A 736 -12.51 -26.96 -24.03
C ILE A 736 -11.21 -27.71 -24.33
N SER A 737 -10.06 -27.13 -23.98
CA SER A 737 -8.76 -27.76 -24.25
C SER A 737 -8.60 -29.09 -23.52
N SER A 738 -9.12 -29.23 -22.30
CA SER A 738 -9.13 -30.49 -21.56
C SER A 738 -9.91 -31.60 -22.28
N ILE A 739 -11.12 -31.29 -22.76
CA ILE A 739 -11.98 -32.24 -23.47
C ILE A 739 -11.35 -32.63 -24.82
N VAL A 740 -10.83 -31.66 -25.57
CA VAL A 740 -10.15 -31.92 -26.84
C VAL A 740 -8.93 -32.81 -26.61
N THR A 741 -8.14 -32.54 -25.56
CA THR A 741 -7.01 -33.41 -25.18
C THR A 741 -7.49 -34.83 -24.89
N ALA A 742 -8.57 -35.00 -24.11
CA ALA A 742 -9.14 -36.32 -23.82
C ALA A 742 -9.51 -37.10 -25.10
N VAL A 743 -10.14 -36.45 -26.09
CA VAL A 743 -10.51 -37.07 -27.37
C VAL A 743 -9.27 -37.61 -28.09
N PHE A 744 -8.18 -36.83 -28.13
CA PHE A 744 -6.93 -37.28 -28.74
C PHE A 744 -6.25 -38.40 -27.95
N LEU A 745 -6.33 -38.40 -26.62
CA LEU A 745 -5.83 -39.49 -25.79
C LEU A 745 -6.61 -40.79 -26.00
N PHE A 746 -7.94 -40.72 -26.13
CA PHE A 746 -8.77 -41.87 -26.52
C PHE A 746 -8.40 -42.39 -27.91
N ALA A 747 -8.22 -41.48 -28.88
CA ALA A 747 -7.84 -41.83 -30.23
C ALA A 747 -6.43 -42.45 -30.32
N TYR A 748 -5.52 -42.10 -29.41
CA TYR A 748 -4.15 -42.64 -29.38
C TYR A 748 -4.10 -44.17 -29.30
N VAL A 749 -5.06 -44.80 -28.60
CA VAL A 749 -5.14 -46.26 -28.47
C VAL A 749 -5.32 -46.96 -29.83
N GLY A 750 -5.86 -46.26 -30.84
CA GLY A 750 -5.99 -46.77 -32.21
C GLY A 750 -4.71 -46.70 -33.06
N VAL A 751 -3.64 -46.10 -32.56
CA VAL A 751 -2.41 -45.88 -33.33
C VAL A 751 -1.57 -47.16 -33.43
N ASN A 752 -1.25 -47.58 -34.66
CA ASN A 752 -0.56 -48.84 -34.96
C ASN A 752 0.72 -48.68 -35.81
N ASN A 753 1.21 -47.44 -36.02
CA ASN A 753 2.48 -47.20 -36.71
C ASN A 753 3.34 -46.16 -35.96
N SER A 754 4.66 -46.27 -36.03
CA SER A 754 5.63 -45.43 -35.30
C SER A 754 5.57 -43.96 -35.71
N THR A 755 5.39 -43.66 -37.01
CA THR A 755 5.20 -42.29 -37.51
C THR A 755 3.91 -41.66 -36.98
N ALA A 756 2.83 -42.44 -36.93
CA ALA A 756 1.56 -41.99 -36.38
C ALA A 756 1.66 -41.79 -34.85
N SER A 757 2.40 -42.65 -34.14
CA SER A 757 2.67 -42.51 -32.71
C SER A 757 3.42 -41.20 -32.41
N LEU A 758 4.43 -40.86 -33.20
CA LEU A 758 5.13 -39.58 -33.07
C LEU A 758 4.20 -38.38 -33.38
N ALA A 759 3.42 -38.44 -34.45
CA ALA A 759 2.49 -37.37 -34.81
C ALA A 759 1.43 -37.13 -33.72
N PHE A 760 0.82 -38.19 -33.21
CA PHE A 760 -0.12 -38.10 -32.10
C PHE A 760 0.55 -37.59 -30.82
N SER A 761 1.80 -37.98 -30.54
CA SER A 761 2.55 -37.47 -29.38
C SER A 761 2.84 -35.97 -29.48
N CYS A 762 3.08 -35.45 -30.69
CA CYS A 762 3.20 -34.01 -30.93
C CYS A 762 1.86 -33.29 -30.67
N VAL A 763 0.75 -33.81 -31.19
CA VAL A 763 -0.57 -33.19 -31.01
C VAL A 763 -1.00 -33.21 -29.54
N THR A 764 -0.85 -34.34 -28.84
CA THR A 764 -1.17 -34.43 -27.42
C THR A 764 -0.24 -33.55 -26.58
N SER A 765 1.03 -33.39 -26.96
CA SER A 765 1.95 -32.45 -26.34
C SER A 765 1.48 -30.99 -26.47
N ILE A 766 1.05 -30.55 -27.66
CA ILE A 766 0.52 -29.18 -27.87
C ILE A 766 -0.73 -28.97 -27.01
N LEU A 767 -1.70 -29.88 -27.09
CA LEU A 767 -2.98 -29.74 -26.41
C LEU A 767 -2.86 -29.80 -24.89
N ALA A 768 -2.04 -30.72 -24.37
CA ALA A 768 -1.79 -30.80 -22.94
C ALA A 768 -1.06 -29.56 -22.44
N ASN A 769 0.01 -29.10 -23.10
CA ASN A 769 0.71 -27.88 -22.68
C ASN A 769 -0.17 -26.63 -22.83
N PHE A 770 -1.13 -26.61 -23.76
CA PHE A 770 -2.13 -25.54 -23.86
C PHE A 770 -2.99 -25.50 -22.58
N GLU A 771 -3.60 -26.61 -22.20
CA GLU A 771 -4.47 -26.69 -21.02
C GLU A 771 -3.70 -26.33 -19.74
N TYR A 772 -2.52 -26.92 -19.56
CA TYR A 772 -1.64 -26.64 -18.44
C TYR A 772 -1.28 -25.16 -18.35
N ALA A 773 -0.99 -24.51 -19.48
CA ALA A 773 -0.69 -23.09 -19.50
C ALA A 773 -1.86 -22.24 -18.99
N VAL A 774 -3.09 -22.58 -19.38
CA VAL A 774 -4.30 -21.89 -18.89
C VAL A 774 -4.48 -22.13 -17.39
N MET A 775 -4.37 -23.37 -16.93
CA MET A 775 -4.55 -23.74 -15.52
C MET A 775 -3.53 -23.04 -14.60
N PHE A 776 -2.25 -23.04 -14.98
CA PHE A 776 -1.18 -22.42 -14.22
C PHE A 776 -1.28 -20.88 -14.17
N ALA A 777 -1.92 -20.24 -15.15
CA ALA A 777 -2.21 -18.81 -15.14
C ALA A 777 -3.48 -18.48 -14.34
N PHE A 778 -4.56 -19.23 -14.57
CA PHE A 778 -5.87 -19.01 -13.95
C PHE A 778 -5.82 -19.12 -12.42
N THR A 779 -5.06 -20.07 -11.89
CA THR A 779 -5.02 -20.37 -10.46
C THR A 779 -4.54 -19.18 -9.61
N PRO A 780 -3.34 -18.61 -9.82
CA PRO A 780 -2.89 -17.44 -9.07
C PRO A 780 -3.71 -16.18 -9.33
N GLU A 781 -4.27 -16.00 -10.53
CA GLU A 781 -5.16 -14.87 -10.84
C GLU A 781 -6.46 -14.91 -10.04
N SER A 782 -6.93 -16.11 -9.69
CA SER A 782 -8.23 -16.31 -9.02
C SER A 782 -8.19 -16.25 -7.49
N PHE A 783 -7.00 -16.05 -6.90
CA PHE A 783 -6.82 -15.90 -5.46
C PHE A 783 -6.29 -14.51 -5.10
N PRO A 784 -6.76 -13.91 -3.98
CA PRO A 784 -6.34 -12.59 -3.56
C PRO A 784 -4.90 -12.61 -3.03
N ALA A 785 -4.10 -11.58 -3.32
CA ALA A 785 -2.66 -11.58 -3.08
C ALA A 785 -2.23 -11.89 -1.62
N PRO A 786 -2.94 -11.50 -0.55
CA PRO A 786 -2.55 -11.84 0.83
C PRO A 786 -2.52 -13.35 1.11
N HIS A 787 -3.30 -14.14 0.36
CA HIS A 787 -3.47 -15.58 0.57
C HIS A 787 -3.21 -16.41 -0.70
N ARG A 788 -2.73 -15.75 -1.77
CA ARG A 788 -2.51 -16.33 -3.10
C ARG A 788 -1.46 -17.43 -3.07
N GLY A 789 -0.39 -17.26 -2.29
CA GLY A 789 0.66 -18.26 -2.15
C GLY A 789 0.16 -19.53 -1.48
N THR A 790 -0.70 -19.41 -0.48
CA THR A 790 -1.34 -20.52 0.21
C THR A 790 -2.28 -21.30 -0.71
N GLY A 791 -3.16 -20.58 -1.44
CA GLY A 791 -4.10 -21.21 -2.38
C GLY A 791 -3.40 -21.91 -3.55
N THR A 792 -2.46 -21.22 -4.19
CA THR A 792 -1.71 -21.71 -5.36
C THR A 792 -0.70 -22.79 -4.98
N GLY A 793 0.01 -22.62 -3.87
CA GLY A 793 0.96 -23.61 -3.35
C GLY A 793 0.29 -24.92 -2.95
N THR A 794 -0.91 -24.85 -2.36
CA THR A 794 -1.72 -26.04 -2.04
C THR A 794 -2.21 -26.74 -3.32
N ALA A 795 -2.71 -25.99 -4.30
CA ALA A 795 -3.10 -26.54 -5.60
C ALA A 795 -1.92 -27.26 -6.28
N ALA A 796 -0.75 -26.62 -6.31
CA ALA A 796 0.48 -27.22 -6.83
C ALA A 796 0.87 -28.50 -6.07
N ALA A 797 0.80 -28.51 -4.74
CA ALA A 797 1.06 -29.71 -3.95
C ALA A 797 0.10 -30.87 -4.28
N LEU A 798 -1.18 -30.59 -4.49
CA LEU A 798 -2.19 -31.58 -4.88
C LEU A 798 -1.90 -32.20 -6.25
N LEU A 799 -1.46 -31.39 -7.22
CA LEU A 799 -1.03 -31.90 -8.52
C LEU A 799 0.17 -32.84 -8.39
N ARG A 800 1.15 -32.50 -7.54
CA ARG A 800 2.31 -33.35 -7.30
C ARG A 800 1.95 -34.63 -6.51
N LEU A 801 0.98 -34.56 -5.60
CA LEU A 801 0.40 -35.73 -4.95
C LEU A 801 -0.26 -36.66 -5.96
N GLY A 802 -1.04 -36.11 -6.89
CA GLY A 802 -1.62 -36.87 -8.00
C GLY A 802 -0.55 -37.59 -8.83
N GLY A 803 0.55 -36.92 -9.13
CA GLY A 803 1.67 -37.50 -9.89
C GLY A 803 2.37 -38.65 -9.14
N LEU A 804 2.51 -38.53 -7.82
CA LEU A 804 3.01 -39.61 -6.97
C LEU A 804 2.07 -40.84 -7.02
N VAL A 805 0.76 -40.63 -6.90
CA VAL A 805 -0.24 -41.70 -7.00
C VAL A 805 -0.18 -42.36 -8.37
N ALA A 806 -0.11 -41.59 -9.45
CA ALA A 806 0.02 -42.13 -10.81
C ALA A 806 1.29 -42.96 -11.00
N GLY A 807 2.42 -42.54 -10.42
CA GLY A 807 3.66 -43.31 -10.40
C GLY A 807 3.55 -44.64 -9.65
N LEU A 808 2.88 -44.64 -8.49
CA LEU A 808 2.63 -45.86 -7.71
C LEU A 808 1.70 -46.84 -8.44
N VAL A 809 0.62 -46.34 -9.02
CA VAL A 809 -0.29 -47.15 -9.87
C VAL A 809 0.49 -47.78 -11.02
N SER A 810 1.32 -46.99 -11.70
CA SER A 810 2.20 -47.46 -12.78
C SER A 810 3.16 -48.56 -12.38
N SER A 811 3.71 -48.50 -11.17
CA SER A 811 4.62 -49.54 -10.68
C SER A 811 3.93 -50.87 -10.36
N GLN A 812 2.61 -50.89 -10.16
CA GLN A 812 1.87 -52.08 -9.69
C GLN A 812 0.94 -52.69 -10.72
N THR A 813 0.44 -51.92 -11.69
CA THR A 813 -0.42 -52.42 -12.76
C THR A 813 0.41 -52.78 -13.99
N GLY A 814 0.34 -54.02 -14.46
CA GLY A 814 1.07 -54.49 -15.64
C GLY A 814 0.61 -53.87 -16.98
N PHE A 815 1.11 -54.43 -18.08
CA PHE A 815 0.88 -53.94 -19.45
C PHE A 815 -0.59 -54.04 -19.90
N THR A 816 -1.39 -53.01 -19.65
CA THR A 816 -2.79 -52.92 -20.09
C THR A 816 -3.12 -51.52 -20.65
N SER A 817 -4.17 -51.41 -21.46
CA SER A 817 -4.66 -50.13 -21.99
C SER A 817 -5.55 -49.35 -21.01
N ALA A 818 -5.98 -49.98 -19.90
CA ALA A 818 -6.89 -49.38 -18.92
C ALA A 818 -6.39 -48.04 -18.32
N PRO A 819 -5.08 -47.87 -18.00
CA PRO A 819 -4.55 -46.60 -17.49
C PRO A 819 -4.66 -45.43 -18.48
N ILE A 820 -4.55 -45.70 -19.79
CA ILE A 820 -4.71 -44.68 -20.85
C ILE A 820 -6.16 -44.21 -20.90
N TYR A 821 -7.13 -45.13 -20.81
CA TYR A 821 -8.55 -44.81 -20.74
C TYR A 821 -8.92 -44.06 -19.46
N ALA A 822 -8.37 -44.47 -18.32
CA ALA A 822 -8.55 -43.80 -17.04
C ALA A 822 -8.01 -42.36 -17.08
N SER A 823 -6.83 -42.16 -17.68
CA SER A 823 -6.29 -40.83 -17.90
C SER A 823 -7.22 -39.98 -18.77
N ALA A 824 -7.63 -40.48 -19.94
CA ALA A 824 -8.53 -39.73 -20.82
C ALA A 824 -9.86 -39.36 -20.13
N ALA A 825 -10.42 -40.24 -19.31
CA ALA A 825 -11.61 -39.93 -18.50
C ALA A 825 -11.36 -38.82 -17.47
N MET A 826 -10.18 -38.79 -16.84
CA MET A 826 -9.79 -37.72 -15.92
C MET A 826 -9.68 -36.36 -16.64
N TRP A 827 -9.17 -36.32 -17.88
CA TRP A 827 -9.17 -35.10 -18.70
C TRP A 827 -10.59 -34.61 -19.03
N VAL A 828 -11.53 -35.52 -19.31
CA VAL A 828 -12.95 -35.14 -19.47
C VAL A 828 -13.50 -34.55 -18.17
N ALA A 829 -13.18 -35.17 -17.02
CA ALA A 829 -13.63 -34.68 -15.71
C ALA A 829 -13.10 -33.27 -15.42
N VAL A 830 -11.82 -33.00 -15.70
CA VAL A 830 -11.22 -31.65 -15.59
C VAL A 830 -11.97 -30.66 -16.49
N GLY A 831 -12.28 -31.05 -17.73
CA GLY A 831 -13.06 -30.24 -18.65
C GLY A 831 -14.44 -29.83 -18.11
N VAL A 832 -15.17 -30.80 -17.57
CA VAL A 832 -16.50 -30.56 -16.96
C VAL A 832 -16.41 -29.71 -15.70
N LEU A 833 -15.45 -29.98 -14.82
CA LEU A 833 -15.23 -29.21 -13.60
C LEU A 833 -14.86 -27.76 -13.90
N SER A 834 -14.07 -27.54 -14.96
CA SER A 834 -13.67 -26.20 -15.42
C SER A 834 -14.88 -25.33 -15.76
N PHE A 835 -15.90 -25.88 -16.42
CA PHE A 835 -17.13 -25.15 -16.72
C PHE A 835 -17.96 -24.82 -15.46
N GLY A 836 -17.78 -25.56 -14.37
CA GLY A 836 -18.42 -25.32 -13.07
C GLY A 836 -17.78 -24.24 -12.20
N LEU A 837 -16.66 -23.65 -12.63
CA LEU A 837 -15.96 -22.61 -11.88
C LEU A 837 -16.82 -21.32 -11.79
N PRO A 838 -17.02 -20.78 -10.57
CA PRO A 838 -17.95 -19.68 -10.32
C PRO A 838 -17.43 -18.30 -10.75
N PHE A 839 -16.14 -18.18 -11.07
CA PHE A 839 -15.48 -16.90 -11.34
C PHE A 839 -14.64 -17.01 -12.62
N GLU A 840 -14.68 -15.98 -13.46
CA GLU A 840 -13.82 -15.81 -14.63
C GLU A 840 -12.85 -14.67 -14.36
N THR A 841 -11.56 -14.95 -14.53
CA THR A 841 -10.47 -14.00 -14.28
C THR A 841 -10.22 -13.04 -15.45
N HIS A 842 -10.67 -13.39 -16.65
CA HIS A 842 -10.53 -12.52 -17.82
C HIS A 842 -11.32 -11.21 -17.65
N GLY A 843 -10.63 -10.06 -17.71
CA GLY A 843 -11.24 -8.74 -17.61
C GLY A 843 -11.30 -8.15 -16.19
N HIS A 844 -10.82 -8.89 -15.18
CA HIS A 844 -10.76 -8.42 -13.78
C HIS A 844 -9.29 -8.22 -13.33
N ASP A 845 -9.07 -7.28 -12.41
CA ASP A 845 -7.75 -7.13 -11.79
C ASP A 845 -7.49 -8.25 -10.78
N ALA A 846 -6.24 -8.70 -10.70
CA ALA A 846 -5.83 -9.70 -9.73
C ALA A 846 -5.55 -9.05 -8.37
N LEU A 847 -6.59 -8.94 -7.53
CA LEU A 847 -6.58 -8.29 -6.21
C LEU A 847 -5.48 -8.76 -5.26
#